data_AF-A0A293MH44-F1
#
_entry.id   AF-A0A293MH44-F1
#
_cell.length_a   1.000
_cell.length_b   1.000
_cell.length_c   1.000
_cell.angle_alpha   90.00
_cell.angle_beta   90.00
_cell.angle_gamma   90.00
#
_symmetry.space_group_name_H-M   'P 1'
#
loop_
_entity.id
_entity.type
_entity.pdbx_description
1 polymer ?
#
loop_
_entity_poly.entity_id
_entity_poly.type
_entity_poly.pdbx_seq_one_letter_code
_entity_poly.pdbx_strand_id
1 'polypeptide(L)'
;MPTDGTDVKVYTVGPDYAHAEARKSPALDGKVERDKEGKEVRYPVILTNTEKLIARKVCLAFKQTVCGFDLLRANGKSYVCDVNGFSFVKNSMKYYDDCAKILGNMILRELAPQMHIPWSMPFQLDDPPIVPTTFGKMMELRCVIAVIRHGDRTPKQKMKMEVKHPKFFELFEHYGGFKDGHIKLKKPKQLQEILDISRFLLSEIEHKSDPEVEENKAKLEQLKSVLEMYGHFSGINRKVQLKYQPKGRPRHSSSDEDYPREPSLVLILKWGGELTPAGRVQAEELGRVFRCMYPGGQEDDDRQWNKGVFKGEYAGTRGLGLLRLHSTFRHDLIRHDLKIYASDEGRVQMTAAAVAKGLLALEGELTPILVQMVKSANTNGLLDNDCDSSKYQNMVKQRLHEAFRVDHDFTEEDYEKLNPTHARSIRNALQFITNPVKTCQHVYEIIQELIKLIKCRADESKTQGHLYHGETWELMLRRWAKLEKDFKLKNGKFDISKIPDVYDCIKYDLQHNQHTLQSPHAEELYLYAKALADVVIPQEYGLTLQEKLTIGLGICTPLLKKIRADLHRNIDPAADETESVNRLNPQYSHGVSSPGRHVRTRLYFTSESHIHSLLTVLRYGGLLDEGKDEQWHRAMEYVNAVTELNYMT
;
A
#
# COMPACT_ATOMS: atom_id res chain seq x y z
N MET A 1 17.32 14.19 31.34
CA MET A 1 17.34 14.78 29.98
C MET A 1 16.00 14.49 29.34
N PRO A 2 15.35 15.42 28.62
CA PRO A 2 14.14 15.10 27.88
C PRO A 2 14.50 14.10 26.76
N THR A 3 14.11 12.85 26.94
CA THR A 3 14.12 11.83 25.88
C THR A 3 12.80 11.92 25.14
N ASP A 4 12.70 11.42 23.90
CA ASP A 4 11.44 11.35 23.13
C ASP A 4 10.43 10.35 23.75
N GLY A 5 10.44 10.18 25.07
CA GLY A 5 9.56 9.31 25.84
C GLY A 5 9.92 7.83 25.83
N THR A 6 11.07 7.44 25.26
CA THR A 6 11.48 6.04 25.12
C THR A 6 12.94 5.82 25.47
N ASP A 7 13.23 4.65 26.06
CA ASP A 7 14.58 4.15 26.34
C ASP A 7 14.93 3.07 25.32
N VAL A 8 16.12 3.16 24.70
CA VAL A 8 16.57 2.19 23.69
C VAL A 8 17.41 1.11 24.37
N LYS A 9 16.96 -0.12 24.36
CA LYS A 9 17.70 -1.28 24.87
C LYS A 9 18.47 -1.95 23.74
N VAL A 10 19.76 -2.18 23.94
CA VAL A 10 20.66 -2.76 22.95
C VAL A 10 21.23 -4.07 23.45
N TYR A 11 21.28 -5.08 22.58
CA TYR A 11 21.73 -6.44 22.88
C TYR A 11 22.75 -6.89 21.84
N THR A 12 24.01 -7.02 22.25
CA THR A 12 25.11 -7.45 21.40
C THR A 12 25.30 -8.96 21.42
N VAL A 13 25.82 -9.52 20.32
CA VAL A 13 26.31 -10.91 20.22
C VAL A 13 27.60 -10.88 19.41
N GLY A 14 28.71 -10.66 20.10
CA GLY A 14 29.97 -10.24 19.50
C GLY A 14 29.98 -8.74 19.15
N PRO A 15 31.15 -8.21 18.76
CA PRO A 15 31.33 -6.79 18.50
C PRO A 15 30.59 -6.28 17.26
N ASP A 16 30.16 -7.20 16.38
CA ASP A 16 29.65 -6.90 15.04
C ASP A 16 28.14 -7.12 14.87
N TYR A 17 27.47 -7.57 15.94
CA TYR A 17 26.02 -7.74 15.97
C TYR A 17 25.42 -7.03 17.17
N ALA A 18 24.37 -6.24 16.92
CA ALA A 18 23.57 -5.59 17.94
C ALA A 18 22.10 -5.53 17.51
N HIS A 19 21.21 -6.06 18.35
CA HIS A 19 19.77 -5.90 18.26
C HIS A 19 19.34 -4.73 19.14
N ALA A 20 18.32 -3.95 18.73
CA ALA A 20 17.79 -2.89 19.57
C ALA A 20 16.26 -2.78 19.53
N GLU A 21 15.69 -2.49 20.69
CA GLU A 21 14.26 -2.27 20.90
C GLU A 21 14.07 -1.07 21.82
N ALA A 22 13.06 -0.24 21.56
CA ALA A 22 12.66 0.86 22.43
C ALA A 22 11.51 0.40 23.33
N ARG A 23 11.53 0.92 24.56
CA ARG A 23 10.44 0.79 25.51
C ARG A 23 10.03 2.17 25.99
N LYS A 24 8.78 2.32 26.43
CA LYS A 24 8.34 3.56 27.07
C LYS A 24 9.20 3.82 28.30
N SER A 25 9.74 5.03 28.41
CA SER A 25 10.58 5.39 29.54
C SER A 25 9.74 5.40 30.82
N PRO A 26 10.18 4.74 31.91
CA PRO A 26 9.50 4.79 33.21
C PRO A 26 9.36 6.21 33.76
N ALA A 27 10.22 7.14 33.30
CA ALA A 27 10.25 8.53 33.71
C ALA A 27 9.06 9.39 33.20
N LEU A 28 8.22 8.86 32.30
CA LEU A 28 7.05 9.59 31.79
C LEU A 28 5.87 9.60 32.77
N ASP A 29 5.29 8.43 33.04
CA ASP A 29 4.09 8.27 33.87
C ASP A 29 4.13 7.03 34.78
N GLY A 30 5.24 6.27 34.76
CA GLY A 30 5.40 5.02 35.51
C GLY A 30 4.47 3.88 35.07
N LYS A 31 3.66 4.06 34.02
CA LYS A 31 2.68 3.05 33.58
C LYS A 31 3.23 2.24 32.42
N VAL A 32 3.47 0.96 32.68
CA VAL A 32 3.91 -0.01 31.67
C VAL A 32 2.81 -0.20 30.62
N GLU A 33 3.14 0.10 29.36
CA GLU A 33 2.28 -0.20 28.23
C GLU A 33 2.34 -1.70 27.95
N ARG A 34 1.16 -2.34 27.92
CA ARG A 34 1.03 -3.78 27.65
C ARG A 34 0.18 -4.00 26.40
N ASP A 35 0.57 -4.99 25.60
CA ASP A 35 -0.21 -5.44 24.45
C ASP A 35 -1.42 -6.28 24.88
N LYS A 36 -2.17 -6.79 23.89
CA LYS A 36 -3.36 -7.62 24.10
C LYS A 36 -3.06 -8.96 24.80
N GLU A 37 -1.80 -9.40 24.78
CA GLU A 37 -1.32 -10.62 25.45
C GLU A 37 -0.73 -10.33 26.84
N GLY A 38 -0.77 -9.07 27.30
CA GLY A 38 -0.23 -8.64 28.58
C GLY A 38 1.30 -8.46 28.60
N LYS A 39 1.98 -8.56 27.45
CA LYS A 39 3.42 -8.34 27.33
C LYS A 39 3.73 -6.85 27.22
N GLU A 40 4.87 -6.43 27.76
CA GLU A 40 5.34 -5.06 27.63
C GLU A 40 5.53 -4.69 26.14
N VAL A 41 4.96 -3.55 25.72
CA VAL A 41 5.04 -3.07 24.34
C VAL A 41 6.49 -2.68 24.03
N ARG A 42 6.99 -3.21 22.92
CA ARG A 42 8.33 -2.94 22.41
C ARG A 42 8.22 -2.37 21.01
N TYR A 43 9.01 -1.35 20.76
CA TYR A 43 9.09 -0.70 19.47
C TYR A 43 10.41 -1.13 18.80
N PRO A 44 10.40 -1.63 17.57
CA PRO A 44 11.66 -1.97 16.90
C PRO A 44 12.53 -0.70 16.81
N VAL A 45 13.82 -0.81 17.14
CA VAL A 45 14.75 0.32 16.99
C VAL A 45 15.87 -0.06 16.06
N ILE A 46 16.06 0.81 15.09
CA ILE A 46 17.26 0.79 14.27
C ILE A 46 18.30 1.70 14.93
N LEU A 47 19.43 1.11 15.33
CA LEU A 47 20.61 1.85 15.79
C LEU A 47 21.24 2.63 14.64
N THR A 48 21.69 3.83 14.95
CA THR A 48 22.53 4.68 14.10
C THR A 48 23.99 4.22 14.14
N ASN A 49 24.78 4.65 13.16
CA ASN A 49 26.19 4.28 13.06
C ASN A 49 26.97 4.61 14.34
N THR A 50 26.72 5.79 14.89
CA THR A 50 27.29 6.21 16.17
C THR A 50 26.92 5.24 17.30
N GLU A 51 25.67 4.80 17.37
CA GLU A 51 25.18 3.87 18.38
C GLU A 51 25.71 2.45 18.20
N LYS A 52 26.02 2.02 16.98
CA LYS A 52 26.68 0.73 16.76
C LYS A 52 28.15 0.75 17.08
N LEU A 53 28.83 1.86 16.79
CA LEU A 53 30.19 2.07 17.29
C LEU A 53 30.20 2.06 18.82
N ILE A 54 29.18 2.64 19.45
CA ILE A 54 28.96 2.50 20.90
C ILE A 54 28.76 1.02 21.26
N ALA A 55 27.89 0.27 20.58
CA ALA A 55 27.64 -1.15 20.86
C ALA A 55 28.91 -2.00 20.77
N ARG A 56 29.70 -1.79 19.71
CA ARG A 56 31.01 -2.43 19.51
C ARG A 56 31.97 -2.07 20.64
N LYS A 57 32.07 -0.78 20.99
CA LYS A 57 32.91 -0.31 22.09
C LYS A 57 32.50 -0.93 23.41
N VAL A 58 31.21 -1.01 23.72
CA VAL A 58 30.69 -1.63 24.95
C VAL A 58 31.03 -3.13 24.98
N CYS A 59 30.73 -3.87 23.90
CA CYS A 59 31.05 -5.30 23.82
C CYS A 59 32.55 -5.59 24.06
N LEU A 60 33.43 -4.83 23.39
CA LEU A 60 34.88 -5.00 23.50
C LEU A 60 35.44 -4.51 24.84
N ALA A 61 34.99 -3.36 25.33
CA ALA A 61 35.50 -2.75 26.57
C ALA A 61 35.16 -3.61 27.79
N PHE A 62 33.94 -4.13 27.86
CA PHE A 62 33.50 -4.99 28.96
C PHE A 62 33.88 -6.46 28.75
N LYS A 63 34.45 -6.82 27.58
CA LYS A 63 34.77 -8.19 27.19
C LYS A 63 33.58 -9.15 27.32
N GLN A 64 32.39 -8.64 27.01
CA GLN A 64 31.13 -9.39 27.09
C GLN A 64 30.62 -9.62 25.67
N THR A 65 30.80 -10.84 25.15
CA THR A 65 30.30 -11.23 23.81
C THR A 65 28.79 -11.04 23.72
N VAL A 66 28.04 -11.54 24.70
CA VAL A 66 26.61 -11.26 24.82
C VAL A 66 26.45 -10.15 25.85
N CYS A 67 26.04 -8.95 25.42
CA CYS A 67 25.96 -7.80 26.32
C CYS A 67 24.72 -6.94 26.05
N GLY A 68 23.93 -6.69 27.09
CA GLY A 68 22.81 -5.75 27.12
C GLY A 68 23.22 -4.40 27.70
N PHE A 69 22.78 -3.29 27.09
CA PHE A 69 22.98 -1.94 27.60
C PHE A 69 21.86 -1.00 27.14
N ASP A 70 21.67 0.12 27.86
CA ASP A 70 20.60 1.09 27.60
C ASP A 70 21.18 2.39 27.02
N LEU A 71 20.46 2.93 26.04
CA LEU A 71 20.76 4.18 25.32
C LEU A 71 19.62 5.18 25.48
N LEU A 72 20.00 6.42 25.76
CA LEU A 72 19.11 7.58 25.72
C LEU A 72 19.42 8.43 24.49
N ARG A 73 18.42 8.62 23.63
CA ARG A 73 18.48 9.57 22.51
C ARG A 73 18.01 10.93 23.01
N ALA A 74 18.91 11.90 23.07
CA ALA A 74 18.62 13.25 23.55
C ALA A 74 19.46 14.28 22.80
N ASN A 75 18.85 15.41 22.42
CA ASN A 75 19.52 16.52 21.74
C ASN A 75 20.32 16.10 20.49
N GLY A 76 19.77 15.18 19.69
CA GLY A 76 20.43 14.67 18.48
C GLY A 76 21.66 13.77 18.72
N LYS A 77 21.91 13.34 19.97
CA LYS A 77 23.00 12.44 20.36
C LYS A 77 22.46 11.23 21.13
N SER A 78 23.31 10.21 21.27
CA SER A 78 22.97 8.98 21.99
C SER A 78 23.95 8.74 23.13
N TYR A 79 23.43 8.51 24.32
CA TYR A 79 24.19 8.35 25.56
C TYR A 79 23.93 6.99 26.18
N VAL A 80 24.99 6.26 26.53
CA VAL A 80 24.86 5.03 27.33
C VAL A 80 24.56 5.43 28.76
N CYS A 81 23.46 4.94 29.33
CA CYS A 81 23.10 5.22 30.72
C CYS A 81 23.25 4.01 31.63
N ASP A 82 23.25 2.79 31.08
CA ASP A 82 23.37 1.55 31.85
C ASP A 82 24.00 0.42 31.00
N VAL A 83 24.81 -0.44 31.62
CA VAL A 83 25.45 -1.61 30.98
C VAL A 83 25.21 -2.84 31.88
N ASN A 84 24.37 -3.75 31.41
CA ASN A 84 23.83 -4.87 32.19
C ASN A 84 24.69 -6.14 32.12
N GLY A 85 25.65 -6.23 31.20
CA GLY A 85 26.38 -7.47 30.95
C GLY A 85 25.51 -8.50 30.23
N PHE A 86 25.61 -9.79 30.56
CA PHE A 86 24.93 -10.86 29.84
C PHE A 86 23.41 -10.69 29.81
N SER A 87 22.84 -10.48 28.64
CA SER A 87 21.40 -10.28 28.47
C SER A 87 20.92 -10.72 27.09
N PHE A 88 19.81 -11.45 27.05
CA PHE A 88 19.16 -11.87 25.81
C PHE A 88 17.90 -11.07 25.51
N VAL A 89 17.65 -10.86 24.22
CA VAL A 89 16.36 -10.41 23.71
C VAL A 89 15.34 -11.51 23.97
N LYS A 90 14.13 -11.12 24.38
CA LYS A 90 13.03 -12.06 24.62
C LYS A 90 11.97 -11.92 23.54
N ASN A 91 11.31 -13.02 23.22
CA ASN A 91 10.20 -13.12 22.28
C ASN A 91 10.55 -12.89 20.80
N SER A 92 11.84 -12.90 20.43
CA SER A 92 12.24 -12.79 19.03
C SER A 92 12.92 -14.06 18.52
N MET A 93 12.20 -14.84 17.71
CA MET A 93 12.73 -16.07 17.10
C MET A 93 13.94 -15.77 16.20
N LYS A 94 13.88 -14.65 15.47
CA LYS A 94 14.97 -14.13 14.64
C LYS A 94 16.25 -13.92 15.45
N TYR A 95 16.13 -13.31 16.64
CA TYR A 95 17.27 -13.11 17.52
C TYR A 95 17.85 -14.44 18.01
N TYR A 96 17.00 -15.41 18.35
CA TYR A 96 17.48 -16.73 18.79
C TYR A 96 18.29 -17.44 17.70
N ASP A 97 17.77 -17.46 16.47
CA ASP A 97 18.48 -18.04 15.31
C ASP A 97 19.82 -17.34 15.07
N ASP A 98 19.81 -16.01 15.06
CA ASP A 98 21.01 -15.20 14.82
C ASP A 98 22.04 -15.40 15.93
N CYS A 99 21.61 -15.31 17.19
CA CYS A 99 22.47 -15.46 18.35
C CYS A 99 23.11 -16.85 18.39
N ALA A 100 22.31 -17.91 18.20
CA ALA A 100 22.80 -19.28 18.18
C ALA A 100 23.83 -19.49 17.06
N LYS A 101 23.55 -18.98 15.85
CA LYS A 101 24.46 -19.09 14.71
C LYS A 101 25.76 -18.34 14.93
N ILE A 102 25.71 -17.11 15.45
CA ILE A 102 26.90 -16.30 15.71
C ILE A 102 27.77 -16.95 16.79
N LEU A 103 27.18 -17.35 17.91
CA LEU A 103 27.91 -18.02 18.99
C LEU A 103 28.51 -19.35 18.51
N GLY A 104 27.74 -20.17 17.79
CA GLY A 104 28.22 -21.41 17.21
C GLY A 104 29.42 -21.20 16.28
N ASN A 105 29.35 -20.20 15.40
CA ASN A 105 30.47 -19.84 14.52
C ASN A 105 31.69 -19.31 15.29
N MET A 106 31.49 -18.53 16.35
CA MET A 106 32.60 -18.06 17.19
C MET A 106 33.31 -19.23 17.90
N ILE A 107 32.54 -20.19 18.43
CA ILE A 107 33.07 -21.39 19.08
C ILE A 107 33.82 -22.26 18.06
N LEU A 108 33.22 -22.55 16.91
CA LEU A 108 33.84 -23.36 15.86
C LEU A 108 35.11 -22.69 15.32
N ARG A 109 35.09 -21.38 15.11
CA ARG A 109 36.28 -20.63 14.65
C ARG A 109 37.48 -20.81 15.59
N GLU A 110 37.24 -20.83 16.90
CA GLU A 110 38.30 -20.95 17.89
C GLU A 110 38.72 -22.41 18.13
N LEU A 111 37.75 -23.32 18.23
CA LEU A 111 37.99 -24.70 18.66
C LEU A 111 38.21 -25.67 17.49
N ALA A 112 37.65 -25.42 16.30
CA ALA A 112 37.75 -26.37 15.19
C ALA A 112 39.20 -26.67 14.76
N PRO A 113 40.12 -25.69 14.69
CA PRO A 113 41.53 -25.98 14.39
C PRO A 113 42.18 -26.87 15.47
N GLN A 114 41.84 -26.67 16.74
CA GLN A 114 42.40 -27.43 17.86
C GLN A 114 41.86 -28.87 17.89
N MET A 115 40.58 -29.03 17.55
CA MET A 115 39.87 -30.31 17.58
C MET A 115 39.95 -31.06 16.24
N HIS A 116 40.68 -30.55 15.25
CA HIS A 116 40.79 -31.12 13.91
C HIS A 116 39.41 -31.33 13.25
N ILE A 117 38.44 -30.47 13.59
CA ILE A 117 37.12 -30.49 12.99
C ILE A 117 37.25 -29.80 11.62
N PRO A 118 36.89 -30.47 10.52
CA PRO A 118 36.88 -29.84 9.20
C PRO A 118 35.79 -28.77 9.19
N TRP A 119 36.22 -27.53 9.40
CA TRP A 119 35.37 -26.35 9.38
C TRP A 119 35.97 -25.36 8.40
N SER A 120 35.37 -25.28 7.22
CA SER A 120 35.57 -24.12 6.35
C SER A 120 34.82 -22.95 6.98
N MET A 121 35.48 -21.80 7.08
CA MET A 121 34.76 -20.56 7.38
C MET A 121 33.62 -20.47 6.37
N PRO A 122 32.34 -20.52 6.79
CA PRO A 122 31.24 -20.36 5.85
C PRO A 122 31.50 -19.02 5.16
N PHE A 123 31.45 -19.06 3.82
CA PHE A 123 31.75 -17.93 2.93
C PHE A 123 31.43 -16.63 3.66
N GLN A 124 32.45 -15.78 3.83
CA GLN A 124 32.28 -14.50 4.49
C GLN A 124 31.01 -13.87 3.92
N LEU A 125 30.12 -13.40 4.79
CA LEU A 125 28.91 -12.68 4.43
C LEU A 125 29.18 -11.44 3.53
N ASP A 126 30.46 -11.16 3.27
CA ASP A 126 31.03 -10.00 2.60
C ASP A 126 31.29 -10.18 1.10
N ASP A 127 31.32 -11.41 0.56
CA ASP A 127 31.53 -11.59 -0.88
C ASP A 127 30.20 -11.56 -1.65
N PRO A 128 30.00 -10.58 -2.56
CA PRO A 128 28.79 -10.50 -3.36
C PRO A 128 28.72 -11.72 -4.29
N PRO A 129 27.57 -12.42 -4.32
CA PRO A 129 27.44 -13.61 -5.15
C PRO A 129 27.54 -13.24 -6.62
N ILE A 130 28.32 -14.05 -7.34
CA ILE A 130 28.52 -13.92 -8.79
C ILE A 130 27.23 -14.41 -9.46
N VAL A 131 26.54 -13.50 -10.16
CA VAL A 131 25.32 -13.82 -10.91
C VAL A 131 25.68 -13.99 -12.38
N PRO A 132 25.57 -15.20 -12.97
CA PRO A 132 25.67 -15.35 -14.41
C PRO A 132 24.52 -14.59 -15.07
N THR A 133 24.83 -13.68 -15.99
CA THR A 133 23.82 -12.95 -16.77
C THR A 133 23.68 -13.53 -18.17
N THR A 134 22.53 -13.26 -18.81
CA THR A 134 22.20 -13.68 -20.18
C THR A 134 23.18 -13.19 -21.25
N PHE A 135 24.08 -12.26 -20.94
CA PHE A 135 25.00 -11.64 -21.88
C PHE A 135 26.48 -12.00 -21.68
N GLY A 136 26.81 -13.00 -20.85
CA GLY A 136 28.19 -13.50 -20.70
C GLY A 136 29.18 -12.49 -20.10
N LYS A 137 28.73 -11.29 -19.69
CA LYS A 137 29.51 -10.30 -18.94
C LYS A 137 29.06 -10.31 -17.48
N MET A 138 30.02 -10.24 -16.56
CA MET A 138 29.74 -10.02 -15.14
C MET A 138 29.06 -8.66 -14.99
N MET A 139 27.77 -8.65 -14.66
CA MET A 139 27.06 -7.42 -14.31
C MET A 139 26.99 -7.30 -12.79
N GLU A 140 27.18 -6.07 -12.32
CA GLU A 140 27.29 -5.79 -10.90
C GLU A 140 26.11 -4.92 -10.49
N LEU A 141 25.35 -5.31 -9.46
CA LEU A 141 24.15 -4.59 -9.03
C LEU A 141 24.48 -3.22 -8.41
N ARG A 142 24.03 -2.13 -9.03
CA ARG A 142 24.32 -0.74 -8.58
C ARG A 142 23.23 -0.15 -7.70
N CYS A 143 21.98 -0.43 -8.02
CA CYS A 143 20.83 0.16 -7.35
C CYS A 143 19.61 -0.77 -7.50
N VAL A 144 18.77 -0.78 -6.49
CA VAL A 144 17.46 -1.45 -6.53
C VAL A 144 16.39 -0.38 -6.42
N ILE A 145 15.60 -0.22 -7.46
CA ILE A 145 14.45 0.69 -7.48
C ILE A 145 13.20 -0.14 -7.68
N ALA A 146 12.25 -0.01 -6.77
CA ALA A 146 10.95 -0.64 -6.90
C ALA A 146 9.85 0.39 -6.74
N VAL A 147 8.88 0.37 -7.64
CA VAL A 147 7.63 1.15 -7.55
C VAL A 147 6.49 0.16 -7.37
N ILE A 148 5.82 0.22 -6.23
CA ILE A 148 4.93 -0.83 -5.73
C ILE A 148 3.53 -0.23 -5.49
N ARG A 149 2.50 -0.89 -6.01
CA ARG A 149 1.08 -0.57 -5.74
C ARG A 149 0.69 -1.00 -4.31
N HIS A 150 -0.28 -0.33 -3.71
CA HIS A 150 -0.89 -0.81 -2.45
C HIS A 150 -1.48 -2.23 -2.55
N GLY A 151 -1.65 -2.90 -1.40
CA GLY A 151 -2.26 -4.24 -1.32
C GLY A 151 -3.78 -4.25 -1.45
N ASP A 152 -4.34 -5.45 -1.32
CA ASP A 152 -5.78 -5.67 -1.30
C ASP A 152 -6.49 -4.74 -0.29
N ARG A 153 -7.64 -4.20 -0.69
CA ARG A 153 -8.35 -3.16 0.06
C ARG A 153 -9.86 -3.29 -0.07
N THR A 154 -10.58 -2.79 0.94
CA THR A 154 -12.04 -2.71 0.87
C THR A 154 -12.50 -1.77 -0.26
N PRO A 155 -13.66 -2.01 -0.90
CA PRO A 155 -14.21 -1.11 -1.90
C PRO A 155 -14.46 0.29 -1.31
N LYS A 156 -14.12 1.34 -2.06
CA LYS A 156 -14.38 2.72 -1.63
C LYS A 156 -15.85 3.04 -1.84
N GLN A 157 -16.50 3.57 -0.81
CA GLN A 157 -17.90 3.94 -0.84
C GLN A 157 -18.09 5.43 -0.55
N LYS A 158 -19.16 6.00 -1.11
CA LYS A 158 -19.55 7.40 -0.88
C LYS A 158 -21.05 7.52 -0.81
N MET A 159 -21.54 8.29 0.15
CA MET A 159 -22.93 8.71 0.25
C MET A 159 -23.01 10.24 0.28
N LYS A 160 -24.12 10.77 -0.21
CA LYS A 160 -24.41 12.21 -0.17
C LYS A 160 -25.83 12.41 0.31
N MET A 161 -26.03 13.33 1.23
CA MET A 161 -27.35 13.77 1.67
C MET A 161 -27.36 15.29 1.86
N GLU A 162 -28.53 15.88 1.66
CA GLU A 162 -28.77 17.28 1.99
C GLU A 162 -29.19 17.34 3.46
N VAL A 163 -28.63 18.29 4.21
CA VAL A 163 -28.96 18.52 5.62
C VAL A 163 -29.29 19.99 5.81
N LYS A 164 -30.40 20.25 6.51
CA LYS A 164 -30.89 21.59 6.83
C LYS A 164 -30.95 21.87 8.35
N HIS A 165 -30.64 20.87 9.17
CA HIS A 165 -30.79 20.98 10.62
C HIS A 165 -29.77 21.96 11.23
N PRO A 166 -30.17 22.87 12.15
CA PRO A 166 -29.28 23.88 12.74
C PRO A 166 -27.98 23.33 13.32
N LYS A 167 -28.01 22.17 13.99
CA LYS A 167 -26.81 21.51 14.54
C LYS A 167 -25.70 21.26 13.50
N PHE A 168 -26.05 20.98 12.23
CA PHE A 168 -25.03 20.83 11.19
C PHE A 168 -24.42 22.19 10.78
N PHE A 169 -25.19 23.27 10.84
CA PHE A 169 -24.71 24.62 10.59
C PHE A 169 -23.82 25.13 11.73
N GLU A 170 -24.20 24.87 12.98
CA GLU A 170 -23.37 25.17 14.16
C GLU A 170 -22.01 24.49 14.06
N LEU A 171 -22.00 23.19 13.72
CA LEU A 171 -20.75 22.45 13.50
C LEU A 171 -19.96 23.02 12.31
N PHE A 172 -20.65 23.38 11.22
CA PHE A 172 -20.03 23.98 10.05
C PHE A 172 -19.35 25.32 10.37
N GLU A 173 -20.01 26.16 11.16
CA GLU A 173 -19.48 27.44 11.64
C GLU A 173 -18.32 27.24 12.61
N HIS A 174 -18.45 26.32 13.56
CA HIS A 174 -17.42 26.00 14.57
C HIS A 174 -16.07 25.64 13.93
N TYR A 175 -16.10 24.89 12.83
CA TYR A 175 -14.90 24.54 12.07
C TYR A 175 -14.55 25.53 10.93
N GLY A 176 -15.17 26.71 10.91
CA GLY A 176 -14.84 27.82 10.00
C GLY A 176 -15.31 27.64 8.56
N GLY A 177 -16.33 26.82 8.31
CA GLY A 177 -16.75 26.40 6.97
C GLY A 177 -17.26 27.51 6.06
N PHE A 178 -17.77 28.61 6.61
CA PHE A 178 -18.24 29.75 5.82
C PHE A 178 -17.11 30.50 5.10
N LYS A 179 -15.85 30.34 5.52
CA LYS A 179 -14.70 30.97 4.87
C LYS A 179 -14.42 30.37 3.49
N ASP A 180 -14.38 29.04 3.41
CA ASP A 180 -14.03 28.30 2.19
C ASP A 180 -15.24 27.66 1.49
N GLY A 181 -16.45 27.86 2.03
CA GLY A 181 -17.69 27.23 1.57
C GLY A 181 -17.75 25.71 1.76
N HIS A 182 -16.75 25.11 2.44
CA HIS A 182 -16.71 23.69 2.73
C HIS A 182 -15.79 23.34 3.91
N ILE A 183 -16.05 22.22 4.58
CA ILE A 183 -15.16 21.64 5.62
C ILE A 183 -14.90 20.17 5.36
N LYS A 184 -13.73 19.67 5.79
CA LYS A 184 -13.32 18.27 5.67
C LYS A 184 -12.97 17.74 7.06
N LEU A 185 -13.83 16.90 7.61
CA LEU A 185 -13.69 16.30 8.93
C LEU A 185 -13.07 14.91 8.80
N LYS A 186 -12.00 14.67 9.54
CA LYS A 186 -11.24 13.41 9.54
C LYS A 186 -10.86 12.94 10.95
N LYS A 187 -10.80 13.85 11.93
CA LYS A 187 -10.33 13.51 13.29
C LYS A 187 -11.44 12.77 14.05
N PRO A 188 -11.09 11.82 14.94
CA PRO A 188 -12.03 11.12 15.80
C PRO A 188 -13.08 12.01 16.49
N LYS A 189 -12.64 13.10 17.14
CA LYS A 189 -13.54 14.04 17.83
C LYS A 189 -14.57 14.67 16.88
N GLN A 190 -14.12 15.09 15.69
CA GLN A 190 -14.98 15.68 14.67
C GLN A 190 -16.02 14.69 14.15
N LEU A 191 -15.63 13.43 13.95
CA LEU A 191 -16.52 12.38 13.48
C LEU A 191 -17.52 11.95 14.58
N GLN A 192 -17.12 12.01 15.85
CA GLN A 192 -18.00 11.78 16.99
C GLN A 192 -19.12 12.81 17.04
N GLU A 193 -18.81 14.11 16.85
CA GLU A 193 -19.84 15.16 16.84
C GLU A 193 -20.90 14.92 15.74
N ILE A 194 -20.48 14.50 14.54
CA ILE A 194 -21.41 14.14 13.45
C ILE A 194 -22.26 12.93 13.84
N LEU A 195 -21.67 11.93 14.49
CA LEU A 195 -22.39 10.75 14.96
C LEU A 195 -23.43 11.11 16.02
N ASP A 196 -23.10 12.00 16.95
CA ASP A 196 -24.00 12.44 18.02
C ASP A 196 -25.19 13.23 17.46
N ILE A 197 -24.95 14.11 16.47
CA ILE A 197 -26.03 14.79 15.73
C ILE A 197 -26.92 13.75 15.02
N SER A 198 -26.32 12.74 14.39
CA SER A 198 -27.07 11.71 13.66
C SER A 198 -27.96 10.87 14.59
N ARG A 199 -27.44 10.49 15.77
CA ARG A 199 -28.20 9.78 16.82
C ARG A 199 -29.37 10.62 17.34
N PHE A 200 -29.13 11.90 17.61
CA PHE A 200 -30.16 12.84 18.03
C PHE A 200 -31.29 12.92 16.99
N LEU A 201 -30.95 13.13 15.72
CA LEU A 201 -31.95 13.23 14.65
C LEU A 201 -32.75 11.94 14.46
N LEU A 202 -32.11 10.78 14.56
CA LEU A 202 -32.81 9.50 14.48
C LEU A 202 -33.84 9.35 15.61
N SER A 203 -33.52 9.78 16.83
CA SER A 203 -34.48 9.75 17.96
C SER A 203 -35.65 10.70 17.78
N GLU A 204 -35.48 11.85 17.12
CA GLU A 204 -36.59 12.78 16.84
C GLU A 204 -37.50 12.30 15.71
N ILE A 205 -36.93 11.58 14.73
CA ILE A 205 -37.65 11.08 13.56
C ILE A 205 -38.61 9.93 13.92
N GLU A 206 -38.30 9.12 14.95
CA GLU A 206 -39.20 8.05 15.41
C GLU A 206 -40.60 8.54 15.84
N HIS A 207 -40.77 9.85 16.05
CA HIS A 207 -42.03 10.48 16.45
C HIS A 207 -42.80 11.18 15.31
N LYS A 208 -42.31 11.20 14.07
CA LYS A 208 -42.97 11.87 12.92
C LYS A 208 -42.99 10.99 11.68
N SER A 209 -44.19 10.53 11.26
CA SER A 209 -44.38 9.70 10.05
C SER A 209 -44.66 10.56 8.82
N ASP A 210 -43.63 10.81 8.01
CA ASP A 210 -43.71 11.44 6.68
C ASP A 210 -42.78 10.70 5.70
N PRO A 211 -43.19 10.37 4.46
CA PRO A 211 -42.36 9.70 3.46
C PRO A 211 -41.02 10.40 3.13
N GLU A 212 -40.94 11.75 3.16
CA GLU A 212 -39.66 12.47 2.93
C GLU A 212 -38.71 12.33 4.13
N VAL A 213 -39.28 12.14 5.33
CA VAL A 213 -38.55 11.87 6.55
C VAL A 213 -37.98 10.44 6.55
N GLU A 214 -38.65 9.49 5.90
CA GLU A 214 -38.21 8.09 5.81
C GLU A 214 -36.94 7.89 4.95
N GLU A 215 -36.81 8.60 3.81
CA GLU A 215 -35.56 8.57 3.01
C GLU A 215 -34.39 9.22 3.77
N ASN A 216 -34.66 10.26 4.55
CA ASN A 216 -33.67 10.89 5.42
C ASN A 216 -33.29 9.97 6.59
N LYS A 217 -34.24 9.21 7.14
CA LYS A 217 -34.01 8.20 8.19
C LYS A 217 -33.02 7.14 7.71
N ALA A 218 -33.25 6.52 6.55
CA ALA A 218 -32.37 5.47 6.02
C ALA A 218 -30.93 5.97 5.78
N LYS A 219 -30.75 7.23 5.33
CA LYS A 219 -29.43 7.86 5.18
C LYS A 219 -28.78 8.19 6.52
N LEU A 220 -29.55 8.64 7.51
CA LEU A 220 -29.03 8.88 8.86
C LEU A 220 -28.64 7.57 9.56
N GLU A 221 -29.41 6.51 9.38
CA GLU A 221 -29.05 5.16 9.84
C GLU A 221 -27.76 4.68 9.16
N GLN A 222 -27.62 4.88 7.85
CA GLN A 222 -26.36 4.55 7.16
C GLN A 222 -25.18 5.36 7.71
N LEU A 223 -25.36 6.66 7.95
CA LEU A 223 -24.34 7.53 8.54
C LEU A 223 -23.94 7.03 9.94
N LYS A 224 -24.92 6.66 10.77
CA LYS A 224 -24.71 6.05 12.08
C LYS A 224 -23.95 4.73 11.97
N SER A 225 -24.45 3.76 11.21
CA SER A 225 -23.84 2.43 11.07
C SER A 225 -22.41 2.51 10.53
N VAL A 226 -22.14 3.39 9.56
CA VAL A 226 -20.79 3.61 9.05
C VAL A 226 -19.91 4.27 10.10
N LEU A 227 -20.38 5.24 10.88
CA LEU A 227 -19.55 5.91 11.89
C LEU A 227 -19.32 5.04 13.14
N GLU A 228 -20.24 4.14 13.49
CA GLU A 228 -20.15 3.21 14.63
C GLU A 228 -19.39 1.91 14.31
N MET A 229 -19.26 1.57 13.02
CA MET A 229 -18.51 0.39 12.58
C MET A 229 -17.11 0.37 13.21
N TYR A 230 -16.69 -0.80 13.70
CA TYR A 230 -15.44 -1.06 14.45
C TYR A 230 -15.34 -0.47 15.87
N GLY A 231 -16.44 0.07 16.43
CA GLY A 231 -16.55 0.45 17.85
C GLY A 231 -15.83 1.75 18.27
N HIS A 232 -14.66 2.06 17.69
CA HIS A 232 -13.88 3.26 17.97
C HIS A 232 -13.24 3.84 16.71
N PHE A 233 -13.02 5.16 16.64
CA PHE A 233 -12.36 5.85 15.51
C PHE A 233 -10.85 5.54 15.33
N SER A 234 -10.35 4.41 15.83
CA SER A 234 -8.96 3.97 15.66
C SER A 234 -8.74 3.29 14.31
N GLY A 235 -7.79 3.80 13.51
CA GLY A 235 -7.41 3.19 12.23
C GLY A 235 -8.38 3.45 11.06
N ILE A 236 -9.27 4.43 11.20
CA ILE A 236 -10.45 4.60 10.34
C ILE A 236 -10.18 5.58 9.18
N ASN A 237 -10.39 5.15 7.93
CA ASN A 237 -10.34 5.97 6.72
C ASN A 237 -11.73 6.57 6.37
N ARG A 238 -12.43 7.11 7.37
CA ARG A 238 -13.70 7.83 7.17
C ARG A 238 -13.44 9.31 7.03
N LYS A 239 -14.15 9.93 6.09
CA LYS A 239 -14.12 11.38 5.88
C LYS A 239 -15.53 11.90 5.66
N VAL A 240 -15.92 12.85 6.49
CA VAL A 240 -17.15 13.64 6.28
C VAL A 240 -16.74 14.97 5.67
N GLN A 241 -17.37 15.35 4.57
CA GLN A 241 -17.22 16.67 3.97
C GLN A 241 -18.58 17.36 3.93
N LEU A 242 -18.66 18.57 4.49
CA LEU A 242 -19.83 19.43 4.40
C LEU A 242 -19.54 20.53 3.38
N LYS A 243 -20.49 20.81 2.50
CA LYS A 243 -20.41 21.89 1.51
C LYS A 243 -21.62 22.79 1.65
N TYR A 244 -21.39 24.10 1.73
CA TYR A 244 -22.45 25.09 1.83
C TYR A 244 -23.12 25.36 0.48
N GLN A 245 -24.45 25.37 0.49
CA GLN A 245 -25.29 25.70 -0.64
C GLN A 245 -26.19 26.89 -0.24
N PRO A 246 -25.78 28.13 -0.58
CA PRO A 246 -26.51 29.33 -0.19
C PRO A 246 -27.94 29.38 -0.73
N LYS A 247 -28.17 28.75 -1.90
CA LYS A 247 -29.48 28.67 -2.59
C LYS A 247 -30.09 27.26 -2.54
N GLY A 248 -29.72 26.43 -1.55
CA GLY A 248 -30.15 25.04 -1.47
C GLY A 248 -29.68 24.15 -2.63
N ARG A 249 -30.15 22.89 -2.68
CA ARG A 249 -29.75 21.94 -3.74
C ARG A 249 -30.40 22.26 -5.09
N PRO A 250 -29.63 22.32 -6.20
CA PRO A 250 -30.21 22.45 -7.53
C PRO A 250 -30.97 21.16 -7.91
N ARG A 251 -32.27 21.26 -8.19
CA ARG A 251 -33.04 20.19 -8.86
C ARG A 251 -32.70 20.20 -10.35
N HIS A 252 -32.68 19.02 -10.97
CA HIS A 252 -32.42 18.85 -12.42
C HIS A 252 -33.57 19.29 -13.33
N SER A 253 -34.66 19.87 -12.79
CA SER A 253 -35.76 20.41 -13.58
C SER A 253 -35.55 21.91 -13.80
N SER A 254 -35.41 22.30 -15.06
CA SER A 254 -35.18 23.69 -15.51
C SER A 254 -36.40 24.61 -15.37
N SER A 255 -37.45 24.21 -14.64
CA SER A 255 -38.74 24.93 -14.56
C SER A 255 -38.92 25.77 -13.30
N ASP A 256 -38.09 25.58 -12.26
CA ASP A 256 -38.33 26.15 -10.92
C ASP A 256 -37.17 27.05 -10.44
N GLU A 257 -36.65 27.91 -11.32
CA GLU A 257 -35.50 28.79 -11.01
C GLU A 257 -35.84 30.02 -10.14
N ASP A 258 -37.13 30.32 -9.87
CA ASP A 258 -37.55 31.63 -9.34
C ASP A 258 -38.00 31.70 -7.86
N TYR A 259 -37.88 30.63 -7.06
CA TYR A 259 -38.18 30.70 -5.62
C TYR A 259 -36.90 30.85 -4.77
N PRO A 260 -36.85 31.79 -3.79
CA PRO A 260 -35.77 31.86 -2.83
C PRO A 260 -35.74 30.57 -2.00
N ARG A 261 -34.68 29.78 -2.18
CA ARG A 261 -34.48 28.50 -1.48
C ARG A 261 -33.71 28.73 -0.19
N GLU A 262 -34.15 28.07 0.88
CA GLU A 262 -33.43 28.08 2.15
C GLU A 262 -32.01 27.51 1.99
N PRO A 263 -31.01 28.07 2.69
CA PRO A 263 -29.65 27.54 2.68
C PRO A 263 -29.60 26.10 3.16
N SER A 264 -28.77 25.27 2.52
CA SER A 264 -28.56 23.88 2.94
C SER A 264 -27.09 23.50 2.92
N LEU A 265 -26.76 22.41 3.62
CA LEU A 265 -25.45 21.78 3.57
C LEU A 265 -25.57 20.44 2.83
N VAL A 266 -24.58 20.12 1.99
CA VAL A 266 -24.43 18.77 1.44
C VAL A 266 -23.41 18.03 2.29
N LEU A 267 -23.89 17.03 3.03
CA LEU A 267 -23.07 16.08 3.77
C LEU A 267 -22.64 14.96 2.84
N ILE A 268 -21.32 14.78 2.73
CA ILE A 268 -20.68 13.75 1.92
C ILE A 268 -19.85 12.87 2.84
N LEU A 269 -20.33 11.67 3.13
CA LEU A 269 -19.56 10.66 3.87
C LEU A 269 -18.86 9.75 2.87
N LYS A 270 -17.55 9.55 3.06
CA LYS A 270 -16.70 8.62 2.31
C LYS A 270 -16.05 7.64 3.29
N TRP A 271 -16.09 6.35 2.96
CA TRP A 271 -15.51 5.27 3.76
C TRP A 271 -15.02 4.14 2.87
N GLY A 272 -14.34 3.15 3.47
CA GLY A 272 -13.70 2.05 2.74
C GLY A 272 -12.38 2.49 2.07
N GLY A 273 -11.83 1.64 1.21
CA GLY A 273 -10.47 1.82 0.70
C GLY A 273 -9.40 1.56 1.76
N GLU A 274 -9.72 0.76 2.78
CA GLU A 274 -8.83 0.37 3.87
C GLU A 274 -8.06 -0.88 3.46
N LEU A 275 -6.77 -0.94 3.81
CA LEU A 275 -5.95 -2.13 3.58
C LEU A 275 -6.53 -3.30 4.39
N THR A 276 -6.95 -4.37 3.72
CA THR A 276 -7.54 -5.53 4.36
C THR A 276 -6.49 -6.32 5.15
N PRO A 277 -6.91 -7.20 6.08
CA PRO A 277 -6.00 -8.18 6.67
C PRO A 277 -5.25 -9.01 5.61
N ALA A 278 -5.92 -9.43 4.53
CA ALA A 278 -5.29 -10.12 3.41
C ALA A 278 -4.22 -9.25 2.72
N GLY A 279 -4.53 -7.98 2.47
CA GLY A 279 -3.59 -7.01 1.89
C GLY A 279 -2.35 -6.76 2.76
N ARG A 280 -2.48 -6.84 4.09
CA ARG A 280 -1.33 -6.79 5.02
C ARG A 280 -0.44 -8.02 4.87
N VAL A 281 -1.03 -9.22 4.76
CA VAL A 281 -0.27 -10.46 4.56
C VAL A 281 0.44 -10.46 3.22
N GLN A 282 -0.24 -10.04 2.14
CA GLN A 282 0.37 -9.87 0.81
C GLN A 282 1.60 -8.95 0.86
N ALA A 283 1.46 -7.80 1.51
CA ALA A 283 2.54 -6.84 1.68
C ALA A 283 3.72 -7.44 2.47
N GLU A 284 3.43 -8.12 3.59
CA GLU A 284 4.47 -8.75 4.40
C GLU A 284 5.20 -9.85 3.62
N GLU A 285 4.47 -10.67 2.87
CA GLU A 285 5.05 -11.72 2.02
C GLU A 285 5.91 -11.13 0.90
N LEU A 286 5.45 -10.06 0.22
CA LEU A 286 6.28 -9.37 -0.77
C LEU A 286 7.59 -8.88 -0.15
N GLY A 287 7.55 -8.35 1.08
CA GLY A 287 8.77 -7.99 1.82
C GLY A 287 9.71 -9.17 2.01
N ARG A 288 9.18 -10.34 2.39
CA ARG A 288 9.96 -11.58 2.55
C ARG A 288 10.55 -12.06 1.22
N VAL A 289 9.82 -11.94 0.12
CA VAL A 289 10.32 -12.27 -1.22
C VAL A 289 11.44 -11.30 -1.63
N PHE A 290 11.27 -9.99 -1.41
CA PHE A 290 12.31 -8.99 -1.69
C PHE A 290 13.60 -9.27 -0.92
N ARG A 291 13.51 -9.77 0.31
CA ARG A 291 14.68 -10.20 1.09
C ARG A 291 15.49 -11.31 0.39
N CYS A 292 14.85 -12.13 -0.44
CA CYS A 292 15.46 -13.19 -1.24
C CYS A 292 15.79 -12.78 -2.69
N MET A 293 15.37 -11.59 -3.13
CA MET A 293 15.52 -11.07 -4.51
C MET A 293 16.95 -10.54 -4.76
N TYR A 294 17.96 -11.35 -4.51
CA TYR A 294 19.34 -11.23 -4.98
C TYR A 294 20.05 -12.54 -4.59
N PRO A 295 20.96 -13.09 -5.40
CA PRO A 295 21.56 -14.41 -5.11
C PRO A 295 22.27 -14.43 -3.75
N GLY A 296 22.49 -15.63 -3.19
CA GLY A 296 23.18 -15.81 -1.91
C GLY A 296 22.58 -16.85 -0.96
N GLY A 297 21.65 -17.70 -1.41
CA GLY A 297 21.11 -18.78 -0.57
C GLY A 297 20.93 -20.14 -1.25
N GLN A 298 21.33 -20.28 -2.52
CA GLN A 298 21.56 -21.58 -3.13
C GLN A 298 22.99 -22.00 -2.77
N GLU A 299 23.13 -22.69 -1.64
CA GLU A 299 24.19 -23.69 -1.56
C GLU A 299 23.64 -24.97 -2.18
N ASP A 300 24.48 -25.59 -2.98
CA ASP A 300 24.28 -26.84 -3.72
C ASP A 300 23.58 -27.90 -2.88
N ASP A 301 22.32 -28.21 -3.20
CA ASP A 301 21.71 -29.47 -2.82
C ASP A 301 21.31 -30.23 -4.09
N ASP A 302 22.33 -30.57 -4.87
CA ASP A 302 22.27 -31.46 -6.04
C ASP A 302 21.94 -32.93 -5.66
N ARG A 303 21.35 -33.19 -4.49
CA ARG A 303 21.00 -34.54 -4.03
C ARG A 303 19.58 -34.67 -3.48
N GLN A 304 18.57 -34.08 -4.10
CA GLN A 304 17.22 -34.63 -3.95
C GLN A 304 16.24 -34.30 -5.09
N TRP A 305 16.62 -34.63 -6.33
CA TRP A 305 15.65 -34.74 -7.42
C TRP A 305 14.89 -36.08 -7.33
N ASN A 306 13.86 -36.14 -6.47
CA ASN A 306 12.65 -36.95 -6.69
C ASN A 306 11.71 -36.88 -5.48
N LYS A 307 10.67 -36.04 -5.56
CA LYS A 307 9.28 -36.38 -5.20
C LYS A 307 8.37 -35.20 -5.55
N GLY A 308 7.51 -35.43 -6.54
CA GLY A 308 6.53 -34.46 -7.00
C GLY A 308 5.51 -34.12 -5.93
N VAL A 309 5.43 -32.83 -5.60
CA VAL A 309 4.22 -32.15 -5.12
C VAL A 309 4.24 -30.74 -5.71
N PHE A 310 3.38 -30.49 -6.69
CA PHE A 310 3.12 -29.16 -7.23
C PHE A 310 2.40 -28.32 -6.17
N LYS A 311 3.09 -27.35 -5.56
CA LYS A 311 2.47 -26.33 -4.69
C LYS A 311 3.27 -25.02 -4.82
N GLY A 312 2.68 -24.04 -5.52
CA GLY A 312 2.98 -22.59 -5.46
C GLY A 312 4.42 -22.16 -5.79
N GLU A 313 4.61 -21.50 -6.92
CA GLU A 313 5.87 -21.00 -7.47
C GLU A 313 6.56 -19.93 -6.60
N TYR A 314 7.20 -20.32 -5.50
CA TYR A 314 8.35 -19.61 -4.90
C TYR A 314 9.22 -20.65 -4.17
N ALA A 315 9.95 -21.46 -4.95
CA ALA A 315 10.83 -22.49 -4.41
C ALA A 315 12.08 -21.87 -3.73
N GLY A 316 12.29 -22.20 -2.45
CA GLY A 316 13.58 -22.03 -1.76
C GLY A 316 13.64 -20.92 -0.72
N THR A 317 13.09 -21.16 0.48
CA THR A 317 13.16 -20.27 1.65
C THR A 317 14.56 -20.25 2.29
N ARG A 318 15.60 -19.89 1.53
CA ARG A 318 16.93 -19.55 2.08
C ARG A 318 17.51 -18.38 1.28
N GLY A 319 17.63 -17.22 1.91
CA GLY A 319 18.21 -16.04 1.29
C GLY A 319 18.14 -14.80 2.18
N LEU A 320 19.29 -14.17 2.43
CA LEU A 320 19.40 -12.80 2.93
C LEU A 320 19.91 -11.88 1.81
N GLY A 321 19.91 -12.31 0.54
CA GLY A 321 20.73 -11.71 -0.53
C GLY A 321 20.56 -10.21 -0.69
N LEU A 322 19.33 -9.69 -0.73
CA LEU A 322 19.12 -8.24 -0.80
C LEU A 322 19.53 -7.54 0.50
N LEU A 323 19.23 -8.12 1.67
CA LEU A 323 19.68 -7.60 2.97
C LEU A 323 21.20 -7.69 3.16
N ARG A 324 21.88 -8.59 2.46
CA ARG A 324 23.34 -8.74 2.45
C ARG A 324 24.04 -7.60 1.70
N LEU A 325 23.40 -7.05 0.68
CA LEU A 325 23.92 -5.85 0.02
C LEU A 325 23.94 -4.63 0.94
N HIS A 326 23.11 -4.68 1.99
CA HIS A 326 23.10 -3.71 3.08
C HIS A 326 23.83 -4.24 4.33
N SER A 327 24.47 -5.41 4.24
CA SER A 327 25.15 -6.05 5.35
C SER A 327 26.59 -5.60 5.42
N THR A 328 26.81 -4.74 6.40
CA THR A 328 27.95 -4.97 7.30
C THR A 328 27.60 -4.75 8.76
N PHE A 329 26.46 -4.14 9.08
CA PHE A 329 25.89 -4.20 10.42
C PHE A 329 24.37 -4.14 10.26
N ARG A 330 23.65 -5.19 10.69
CA ARG A 330 22.24 -5.53 10.39
C ARG A 330 21.12 -4.51 10.64
N HIS A 331 21.42 -3.23 10.85
CA HIS A 331 20.41 -2.17 11.02
C HIS A 331 20.81 -0.79 10.42
N ASP A 332 22.06 -0.52 10.03
CA ASP A 332 22.52 0.87 9.78
C ASP A 332 22.55 1.25 8.31
N LEU A 333 23.05 0.37 7.45
CA LEU A 333 23.01 0.63 6.01
C LEU A 333 21.57 0.70 5.51
N ILE A 334 20.64 0.06 6.23
CA ILE A 334 19.19 0.13 5.97
C ILE A 334 18.63 1.57 6.11
N ARG A 335 19.26 2.49 6.85
CA ARG A 335 18.77 3.90 6.93
C ARG A 335 19.41 4.84 5.91
N HIS A 336 20.65 4.60 5.50
CA HIS A 336 21.33 5.42 4.48
C HIS A 336 21.02 4.94 3.06
N ASP A 337 21.02 3.62 2.86
CA ASP A 337 20.92 2.99 1.56
C ASP A 337 19.54 2.40 1.27
N LEU A 338 18.71 2.02 2.24
CA LEU A 338 17.28 1.73 2.01
C LEU A 338 16.42 2.95 2.36
N LYS A 339 15.67 3.47 1.40
CA LYS A 339 14.67 4.52 1.64
C LYS A 339 13.32 4.05 1.13
N ILE A 340 12.33 4.09 2.03
CA ILE A 340 10.94 3.72 1.74
C ILE A 340 10.11 4.99 1.70
N TYR A 341 9.46 5.22 0.56
CA TYR A 341 8.60 6.37 0.31
C TYR A 341 7.17 5.87 0.09
N ALA A 342 6.18 6.58 0.64
CA ALA A 342 4.77 6.28 0.40
C ALA A 342 3.98 7.55 0.10
N SER A 343 3.00 7.43 -0.80
CA SER A 343 1.91 8.41 -0.93
C SER A 343 1.15 8.53 0.39
N ASP A 344 0.52 9.69 0.63
CA ASP A 344 -0.25 10.00 1.84
C ASP A 344 -1.58 9.28 1.97
N GLU A 345 -1.90 8.41 1.01
CA GLU A 345 -3.04 7.53 1.12
C GLU A 345 -2.80 6.47 2.21
N GLY A 346 -3.66 6.43 3.22
CA GLY A 346 -3.49 5.54 4.38
C GLY A 346 -3.25 4.06 4.02
N ARG A 347 -3.93 3.52 2.99
CA ARG A 347 -3.68 2.14 2.52
C ARG A 347 -2.29 1.93 1.92
N VAL A 348 -1.74 2.94 1.26
CA VAL A 348 -0.40 2.91 0.64
C VAL A 348 0.65 2.97 1.76
N GLN A 349 0.47 3.84 2.74
CA GLN A 349 1.32 3.95 3.93
C GLN A 349 1.36 2.63 4.72
N MET A 350 0.20 2.05 5.03
CA MET A 350 0.13 0.77 5.75
C MET A 350 0.72 -0.38 4.95
N THR A 351 0.56 -0.37 3.61
CA THR A 351 1.23 -1.34 2.72
C THR A 351 2.75 -1.21 2.85
N ALA A 352 3.29 0.00 2.74
CA ALA A 352 4.72 0.26 2.85
C ALA A 352 5.29 -0.22 4.19
N ALA A 353 4.57 0.02 5.28
CA ALA A 353 4.96 -0.45 6.62
C ALA A 353 4.93 -1.99 6.71
N ALA A 354 3.95 -2.65 6.10
CA ALA A 354 3.87 -4.11 6.08
C ALA A 354 4.96 -4.76 5.21
N VAL A 355 5.29 -4.18 4.04
CA VAL A 355 6.45 -4.61 3.25
C VAL A 355 7.74 -4.41 4.03
N ALA A 356 7.92 -3.25 4.69
CA ALA A 356 9.10 -3.00 5.54
C ALA A 356 9.22 -4.03 6.67
N LYS A 357 8.09 -4.39 7.30
CA LYS A 357 8.02 -5.43 8.32
C LYS A 357 8.52 -6.77 7.80
N GLY A 358 7.99 -7.23 6.66
CA GLY A 358 8.39 -8.50 6.05
C GLY A 358 9.84 -8.50 5.55
N LEU A 359 10.26 -7.41 4.90
CA LEU A 359 11.60 -7.21 4.37
C LEU A 359 12.66 -7.27 5.46
N LEU A 360 12.40 -6.64 6.60
CA LEU A 360 13.36 -6.50 7.70
C LEU A 360 13.12 -7.50 8.85
N ALA A 361 12.12 -8.37 8.72
CA ALA A 361 11.69 -9.31 9.75
C ALA A 361 11.43 -8.62 11.11
N LEU A 362 10.69 -7.50 11.08
CA LEU A 362 10.33 -6.75 12.29
C LEU A 362 9.14 -7.38 13.00
N GLU A 363 9.15 -7.31 14.33
CA GLU A 363 8.04 -7.72 15.19
C GLU A 363 7.26 -6.49 15.67
N GLY A 364 5.97 -6.67 15.99
CA GLY A 364 5.09 -5.59 16.47
C GLY A 364 4.04 -5.08 15.47
N GLU A 365 3.30 -4.06 15.88
CA GLU A 365 2.26 -3.40 15.08
C GLU A 365 2.85 -2.56 13.93
N LEU A 366 2.04 -2.27 12.91
CA LEU A 366 2.48 -1.51 11.74
C LEU A 366 2.64 -0.02 12.01
N THR A 367 1.91 0.56 12.96
CA THR A 367 1.93 2.01 13.23
C THR A 367 3.30 2.53 13.65
N PRO A 368 4.02 1.88 14.59
CA PRO A 368 5.39 2.28 14.92
C PRO A 368 6.36 2.17 13.73
N ILE A 369 6.23 1.09 12.94
CA ILE A 369 7.06 0.86 11.75
C ILE A 369 6.82 1.98 10.73
N LEU A 370 5.55 2.34 10.49
CA LEU A 370 5.16 3.41 9.59
C LEU A 370 5.87 4.72 9.96
N VAL A 371 5.73 5.15 11.23
CA VAL A 371 6.29 6.42 11.72
C VAL A 371 7.82 6.45 11.63
N GLN A 372 8.48 5.33 11.89
CA GLN A 372 9.94 5.29 11.95
C GLN A 372 10.64 5.00 10.62
N MET A 373 9.96 4.33 9.68
CA MET A 373 10.60 3.78 8.47
C MET A 373 10.07 4.35 7.16
N VAL A 374 8.81 4.76 7.11
CA VAL A 374 8.16 5.17 5.87
C VAL A 374 8.15 6.69 5.81
N LYS A 375 8.83 7.25 4.81
CA LYS A 375 8.83 8.69 4.57
C LYS A 375 7.57 9.05 3.79
N SER A 376 6.72 9.89 4.37
CA SER A 376 5.61 10.52 3.65
C SER A 376 6.18 11.40 2.53
N ALA A 377 5.65 11.23 1.32
CA ALA A 377 6.06 11.96 0.13
C ALA A 377 5.72 13.46 0.16
N ASN A 378 4.99 13.92 1.18
CA ASN A 378 4.43 15.26 1.28
C ASN A 378 5.48 16.37 1.55
N THR A 379 6.74 15.99 1.81
CA THR A 379 7.83 16.97 1.90
C THR A 379 8.28 17.49 0.53
N ASN A 380 7.87 16.89 -0.61
CA ASN A 380 8.29 17.32 -1.96
C ASN A 380 7.25 17.12 -3.10
N GLY A 381 5.98 16.76 -2.82
CA GLY A 381 4.96 16.54 -3.87
C GLY A 381 5.30 15.41 -4.85
N LEU A 382 6.06 14.40 -4.38
CA LEU A 382 6.68 13.39 -5.24
C LEU A 382 5.69 12.41 -5.91
N LEU A 383 4.55 12.19 -5.25
CA LEU A 383 3.54 11.18 -5.60
C LEU A 383 2.13 11.79 -5.58
N ASP A 384 2.03 13.10 -5.79
CA ASP A 384 0.78 13.84 -5.87
C ASP A 384 0.55 14.32 -7.30
N ASN A 385 -0.69 14.24 -7.78
CA ASN A 385 -1.03 14.54 -9.18
C ASN A 385 -1.01 16.06 -9.44
N ASP A 386 -0.33 16.49 -10.51
CA ASP A 386 -0.39 17.87 -11.00
C ASP A 386 -1.78 18.19 -11.60
N CYS A 387 -2.25 19.42 -11.38
CA CYS A 387 -3.61 19.86 -11.72
C CYS A 387 -3.94 19.80 -13.22
N ASP A 388 -2.95 19.94 -14.11
CA ASP A 388 -3.16 19.99 -15.56
C ASP A 388 -3.41 18.61 -16.18
N SER A 389 -2.93 17.53 -15.57
CA SER A 389 -3.19 16.14 -16.03
C SER A 389 -4.69 15.78 -16.02
N SER A 390 -5.44 16.38 -15.08
CA SER A 390 -6.86 16.10 -14.87
C SER A 390 -7.76 16.54 -16.04
N LYS A 391 -7.37 17.60 -16.76
CA LYS A 391 -8.14 18.12 -17.91
C LYS A 391 -8.15 17.11 -19.06
N TYR A 392 -6.96 16.61 -19.44
CA TYR A 392 -6.82 15.61 -20.49
C TYR A 392 -7.50 14.29 -20.13
N GLN A 393 -7.38 13.83 -18.88
CA GLN A 393 -8.11 12.65 -18.40
C GLN A 393 -9.63 12.82 -18.55
N ASN A 394 -10.19 13.99 -18.21
CA ASN A 394 -11.63 14.23 -18.35
C ASN A 394 -12.08 14.21 -19.82
N MET A 395 -11.30 14.78 -20.75
CA MET A 395 -11.59 14.73 -22.19
C MET A 395 -11.57 13.30 -22.74
N VAL A 396 -10.60 12.49 -22.30
CA VAL A 396 -10.49 11.08 -22.68
C VAL A 396 -11.67 10.27 -22.13
N LYS A 397 -12.00 10.45 -20.84
CA LYS A 397 -13.18 9.83 -20.22
C LYS A 397 -14.44 10.17 -21.01
N GLN A 398 -14.64 11.43 -21.39
CA GLN A 398 -15.82 11.84 -22.15
C GLN A 398 -15.93 11.10 -23.50
N ARG A 399 -14.84 11.01 -24.28
CA ARG A 399 -14.85 10.27 -25.55
C ARG A 399 -15.10 8.77 -25.35
N LEU A 400 -14.51 8.18 -24.32
CA LEU A 400 -14.77 6.79 -23.95
C LEU A 400 -16.25 6.58 -23.57
N HIS A 401 -16.84 7.51 -22.83
CA HIS A 401 -18.27 7.53 -22.50
C HIS A 401 -19.14 7.62 -23.75
N GLU A 402 -18.76 8.41 -24.75
CA GLU A 402 -19.49 8.53 -26.00
C GLU A 402 -19.42 7.24 -26.82
N ALA A 403 -18.25 6.61 -26.92
CA ALA A 403 -18.08 5.34 -27.64
C ALA A 403 -18.88 4.19 -27.01
N PHE A 404 -18.84 4.03 -25.68
CA PHE A 404 -19.57 2.95 -24.99
C PHE A 404 -21.09 3.19 -24.86
N ARG A 405 -21.60 4.32 -25.35
CA ARG A 405 -23.04 4.63 -25.38
C ARG A 405 -23.72 4.23 -26.69
N VAL A 406 -22.95 3.89 -27.72
CA VAL A 406 -23.51 3.48 -29.01
C VAL A 406 -23.84 1.99 -28.94
N ASP A 407 -25.09 1.66 -29.21
CA ASP A 407 -25.57 0.27 -29.24
C ASP A 407 -25.32 -0.33 -30.63
N HIS A 408 -24.08 -0.74 -30.86
CA HIS A 408 -23.70 -1.52 -32.03
C HIS A 408 -22.52 -2.43 -31.68
N ASP A 409 -22.32 -3.44 -32.52
CA ASP A 409 -21.18 -4.34 -32.39
C ASP A 409 -19.93 -3.62 -32.91
N PHE A 410 -18.82 -3.69 -32.18
CA PHE A 410 -17.60 -2.95 -32.51
C PHE A 410 -17.12 -3.24 -33.93
N THR A 411 -16.89 -2.17 -34.69
CA THR A 411 -16.29 -2.22 -36.02
C THR A 411 -14.77 -2.07 -35.95
N GLU A 412 -14.04 -2.35 -37.04
CA GLU A 412 -12.60 -2.07 -37.11
C GLU A 412 -12.26 -0.59 -36.84
N GLU A 413 -13.14 0.35 -37.20
CA GLU A 413 -12.95 1.75 -36.82
C GLU A 413 -13.03 1.97 -35.30
N ASP A 414 -13.90 1.25 -34.60
CA ASP A 414 -14.03 1.36 -33.15
C ASP A 414 -12.82 0.76 -32.46
N TYR A 415 -12.29 -0.36 -32.99
CA TYR A 415 -11.03 -0.94 -32.50
C TYR A 415 -9.87 0.05 -32.65
N GLU A 416 -9.76 0.76 -33.77
CA GLU A 416 -8.72 1.78 -33.97
C GLU A 416 -8.93 3.01 -33.08
N LYS A 417 -10.18 3.45 -32.88
CA LYS A 417 -10.50 4.60 -31.99
C LYS A 417 -10.26 4.28 -30.52
N LEU A 418 -10.61 3.07 -30.08
CA LEU A 418 -10.54 2.63 -28.67
C LEU A 418 -9.21 1.99 -28.30
N ASN A 419 -8.42 1.50 -29.26
CA ASN A 419 -7.11 0.88 -29.02
C ASN A 419 -6.08 1.26 -30.10
N PRO A 420 -5.79 2.56 -30.31
CA PRO A 420 -4.85 3.02 -31.34
C PRO A 420 -3.40 2.61 -31.05
N THR A 421 -3.10 2.14 -29.84
CA THR A 421 -1.79 1.60 -29.46
C THR A 421 -1.66 0.09 -29.71
N HIS A 422 -2.71 -0.55 -30.26
CA HIS A 422 -2.78 -1.99 -30.55
C HIS A 422 -2.36 -2.89 -29.38
N ALA A 423 -2.73 -2.53 -28.15
CA ALA A 423 -2.44 -3.36 -26.98
C ALA A 423 -3.22 -4.68 -27.07
N ARG A 424 -2.53 -5.82 -26.92
CA ARG A 424 -3.13 -7.16 -27.04
C ARG A 424 -4.23 -7.39 -25.99
N SER A 425 -3.99 -7.00 -24.75
CA SER A 425 -4.96 -7.11 -23.65
C SER A 425 -6.27 -6.37 -23.95
N ILE A 426 -6.19 -5.13 -24.47
CA ILE A 426 -7.36 -4.32 -24.82
C ILE A 426 -8.09 -4.89 -26.03
N ARG A 427 -7.37 -5.39 -27.05
CA ARG A 427 -7.99 -6.05 -28.22
C ARG A 427 -8.80 -7.27 -27.80
N ASN A 428 -8.24 -8.12 -26.94
CA ASN A 428 -8.92 -9.31 -26.42
C ASN A 428 -10.19 -8.94 -25.62
N ALA A 429 -10.10 -7.90 -24.79
CA ALA A 429 -11.24 -7.42 -24.01
C ALA A 429 -12.35 -6.84 -24.91
N LEU A 430 -12.01 -6.04 -25.92
CA LEU A 430 -12.98 -5.53 -26.90
C LEU A 430 -13.63 -6.65 -27.72
N GLN A 431 -12.88 -7.69 -28.09
CA GLN A 431 -13.41 -8.87 -28.77
C GLN A 431 -14.38 -9.67 -27.90
N PHE A 432 -14.13 -9.75 -26.59
CA PHE A 432 -15.06 -10.40 -25.66
C PHE A 432 -16.33 -9.57 -25.45
N ILE A 433 -16.20 -8.24 -25.33
CA ILE A 433 -17.35 -7.34 -25.14
C ILE A 433 -18.28 -7.40 -26.35
N THR A 434 -17.75 -7.35 -27.58
CA THR A 434 -18.48 -7.24 -28.85
C THR A 434 -19.37 -5.99 -28.96
N ASN A 435 -20.38 -5.85 -28.11
CA ASN A 435 -21.28 -4.70 -28.04
C ASN A 435 -21.31 -4.14 -26.61
N PRO A 436 -20.84 -2.90 -26.40
CA PRO A 436 -20.68 -2.33 -25.06
C PRO A 436 -22.01 -2.14 -24.32
N VAL A 437 -23.10 -1.82 -25.02
CA VAL A 437 -24.41 -1.57 -24.41
C VAL A 437 -25.06 -2.88 -23.96
N LYS A 438 -25.01 -3.92 -24.81
CA LYS A 438 -25.51 -5.26 -24.45
C LYS A 438 -24.72 -5.87 -23.29
N THR A 439 -23.40 -5.73 -23.29
CA THR A 439 -22.57 -6.21 -22.15
C THR A 439 -22.91 -5.46 -20.87
N CYS A 440 -23.05 -4.13 -20.90
CA CYS A 440 -23.48 -3.35 -19.74
C CYS A 440 -24.88 -3.77 -19.24
N GLN A 441 -25.80 -4.08 -20.16
CA GLN A 441 -27.14 -4.56 -19.83
C GLN A 441 -27.09 -5.94 -19.16
N HIS A 442 -26.26 -6.87 -19.67
CA HIS A 442 -26.03 -8.18 -19.05
C HIS A 442 -25.46 -8.07 -17.64
N VAL A 443 -24.42 -7.24 -17.46
CA VAL A 443 -23.84 -6.93 -16.14
C VAL A 443 -24.89 -6.37 -15.19
N TYR A 444 -25.75 -5.46 -15.68
CA TYR A 444 -26.83 -4.88 -14.88
C TYR A 444 -27.84 -5.94 -14.42
N GLU A 445 -28.25 -6.85 -15.29
CA GLU A 445 -29.17 -7.95 -14.96
C GLU A 445 -28.59 -8.87 -13.88
N ILE A 446 -27.32 -9.27 -14.01
CA ILE A 446 -26.66 -10.10 -12.99
C ILE A 446 -26.55 -9.34 -11.65
N ILE A 447 -26.29 -8.02 -11.67
CA ILE A 447 -26.31 -7.19 -10.45
C ILE A 447 -27.69 -7.24 -9.78
N GLN A 448 -28.79 -7.18 -10.55
CA GLN A 448 -30.14 -7.27 -10.00
C GLN A 448 -30.43 -8.61 -9.35
N GLU A 449 -29.99 -9.71 -9.98
CA GLU A 449 -30.07 -11.04 -9.39
C GLU A 449 -29.25 -11.17 -8.11
N LEU A 450 -28.02 -10.64 -8.12
CA LEU A 450 -27.16 -10.61 -6.96
C LEU A 450 -27.81 -9.84 -5.80
N ILE A 451 -28.45 -8.70 -6.07
CA ILE A 451 -29.19 -7.94 -5.05
C ILE A 451 -30.35 -8.74 -4.47
N LYS A 452 -31.10 -9.47 -5.30
CA LYS A 452 -32.19 -10.35 -4.82
C LYS A 452 -31.62 -11.44 -3.92
N LEU A 453 -30.53 -12.08 -4.31
CA LEU A 453 -29.85 -13.09 -3.51
C LEU A 453 -29.37 -12.53 -2.16
N ILE A 454 -28.74 -11.36 -2.16
CA ILE A 454 -28.28 -10.70 -0.92
C ILE A 454 -29.46 -10.42 0.01
N LYS A 455 -30.62 -9.98 -0.51
CA LYS A 455 -31.83 -9.77 0.30
C LYS A 455 -32.30 -11.07 0.95
N CYS A 456 -32.43 -12.15 0.18
CA CYS A 456 -32.82 -13.46 0.73
C CYS A 456 -31.85 -13.92 1.81
N ARG A 457 -30.53 -13.85 1.56
CA ARG A 457 -29.50 -14.24 2.53
C ARG A 457 -29.51 -13.37 3.78
N ALA A 458 -29.77 -12.07 3.63
CA ALA A 458 -29.87 -11.14 4.76
C ALA A 458 -31.06 -11.48 5.68
N ASP A 459 -32.20 -11.91 5.11
CA ASP A 459 -33.37 -12.32 5.86
C ASP A 459 -33.18 -13.66 6.58
N GLU A 460 -32.49 -14.61 5.94
CA GLU A 460 -32.11 -15.91 6.51
C GLU A 460 -31.07 -15.77 7.63
N SER A 461 -30.14 -14.82 7.47
CA SER A 461 -28.97 -14.64 8.35
C SER A 461 -29.20 -13.65 9.48
N LYS A 462 -30.46 -13.40 9.91
CA LYS A 462 -30.78 -12.54 11.06
C LYS A 462 -30.07 -12.97 12.37
N THR A 463 -29.50 -14.17 12.40
CA THR A 463 -28.73 -14.74 13.52
C THR A 463 -27.28 -15.12 13.19
N GLN A 464 -26.79 -14.94 11.94
CA GLN A 464 -25.46 -15.38 11.52
C GLN A 464 -24.59 -14.25 10.96
N GLY A 465 -23.51 -13.95 11.70
CA GLY A 465 -22.19 -13.57 11.19
C GLY A 465 -22.03 -12.19 10.53
N HIS A 466 -20.94 -11.52 10.85
CA HIS A 466 -20.45 -10.39 10.05
C HIS A 466 -19.81 -10.93 8.75
N LEU A 467 -19.99 -10.21 7.63
CA LEU A 467 -19.22 -10.45 6.40
C LEU A 467 -17.76 -10.06 6.62
N TYR A 468 -16.91 -10.34 5.63
CA TYR A 468 -15.48 -10.08 5.76
C TYR A 468 -15.19 -8.63 6.21
N HIS A 469 -14.25 -8.52 7.14
CA HIS A 469 -13.82 -7.25 7.73
C HIS A 469 -14.97 -6.44 8.37
N GLY A 470 -15.96 -7.11 8.97
CA GLY A 470 -17.00 -6.47 9.77
C GLY A 470 -18.10 -5.76 8.96
N GLU A 471 -18.17 -5.98 7.65
CA GLU A 471 -19.28 -5.51 6.82
C GLU A 471 -20.58 -6.25 7.23
N THR A 472 -21.71 -5.54 7.30
CA THR A 472 -23.01 -6.17 7.58
C THR A 472 -23.74 -6.47 6.27
N TRP A 473 -24.66 -7.43 6.30
CA TRP A 473 -25.55 -7.72 5.15
C TRP A 473 -26.27 -6.47 4.64
N GLU A 474 -26.72 -5.60 5.55
CA GLU A 474 -27.36 -4.34 5.20
C GLU A 474 -26.41 -3.40 4.44
N LEU A 475 -25.14 -3.32 4.85
CA LEU A 475 -24.15 -2.48 4.16
C LEU A 475 -23.78 -3.05 2.79
N MET A 476 -23.65 -4.38 2.67
CA MET A 476 -23.45 -5.04 1.38
C MET A 476 -24.62 -4.78 0.43
N LEU A 477 -25.86 -4.94 0.93
CA LEU A 477 -27.07 -4.67 0.15
C LEU A 477 -27.12 -3.21 -0.30
N ARG A 478 -26.84 -2.26 0.59
CA ARG A 478 -26.79 -0.82 0.27
C ARG A 478 -25.68 -0.51 -0.74
N ARG A 479 -24.52 -1.16 -0.66
CA ARG A 479 -23.41 -1.02 -1.61
C ARG A 479 -23.85 -1.44 -3.01
N TRP A 480 -24.39 -2.65 -3.17
CA TRP A 480 -24.84 -3.16 -4.47
C TRP A 480 -26.07 -2.41 -5.01
N ALA A 481 -27.07 -2.12 -4.19
CA ALA A 481 -28.26 -1.36 -4.61
C ALA A 481 -27.91 0.07 -5.06
N LYS A 482 -26.95 0.71 -4.38
CA LYS A 482 -26.46 2.02 -4.81
C LYS A 482 -25.70 1.93 -6.14
N LEU A 483 -24.89 0.90 -6.31
CA LEU A 483 -24.13 0.67 -7.54
C LEU A 483 -25.05 0.38 -8.72
N GLU A 484 -26.09 -0.43 -8.54
CA GLU A 484 -27.16 -0.66 -9.53
C GLU A 484 -27.77 0.67 -10.01
N LYS A 485 -28.18 1.51 -9.06
CA LYS A 485 -28.80 2.82 -9.33
C LYS A 485 -27.83 3.82 -9.99
N ASP A 486 -26.57 3.81 -9.57
CA ASP A 486 -25.54 4.71 -10.12
C ASP A 486 -25.07 4.22 -11.51
N PHE A 487 -25.15 2.91 -11.82
CA PHE A 487 -24.70 2.32 -13.08
C PHE A 487 -25.68 2.53 -14.24
N LYS A 488 -27.00 2.43 -13.99
CA LYS A 488 -28.04 2.71 -14.99
C LYS A 488 -28.75 4.03 -14.67
N LEU A 489 -28.51 5.04 -15.51
CA LEU A 489 -29.09 6.37 -15.34
C LEU A 489 -30.60 6.36 -15.63
N LYS A 490 -31.32 7.35 -15.09
CA LYS A 490 -32.78 7.50 -15.29
C LYS A 490 -33.22 7.60 -16.75
N ASN A 491 -32.33 8.04 -17.64
CA ASN A 491 -32.59 8.11 -19.08
C ASN A 491 -32.36 6.77 -19.80
N GLY A 492 -32.14 5.67 -19.07
CA GLY A 492 -31.90 4.32 -19.59
C GLY A 492 -30.45 4.05 -20.00
N LYS A 493 -29.58 5.06 -20.02
CA LYS A 493 -28.18 4.92 -20.46
C LYS A 493 -27.28 4.45 -19.31
N PHE A 494 -26.19 3.76 -19.65
CA PHE A 494 -25.19 3.32 -18.67
C PHE A 494 -24.13 4.39 -18.38
N ASP A 495 -23.73 4.48 -17.11
CA ASP A 495 -22.61 5.29 -16.64
C ASP A 495 -21.35 4.41 -16.50
N ILE A 496 -20.54 4.39 -17.57
CA ILE A 496 -19.29 3.60 -17.58
C ILE A 496 -18.28 4.02 -16.52
N SER A 497 -18.42 5.20 -15.90
CA SER A 497 -17.56 5.61 -14.78
C SER A 497 -17.74 4.73 -13.53
N LYS A 498 -18.77 3.89 -13.50
CA LYS A 498 -19.01 2.88 -12.45
C LYS A 498 -18.40 1.52 -12.75
N ILE A 499 -17.92 1.25 -13.96
CA ILE A 499 -17.32 -0.05 -14.29
C ILE A 499 -16.16 -0.40 -13.33
N PRO A 500 -15.22 0.52 -13.01
CA PRO A 500 -14.19 0.23 -12.01
C PRO A 500 -14.77 -0.08 -10.63
N ASP A 501 -15.85 0.59 -10.23
CA ASP A 501 -16.53 0.35 -8.95
C ASP A 501 -17.23 -1.03 -8.93
N VAL A 502 -17.84 -1.45 -10.05
CA VAL A 502 -18.45 -2.80 -10.21
C VAL A 502 -17.38 -3.87 -10.12
N TYR A 503 -16.30 -3.71 -10.90
CA TYR A 503 -15.17 -4.62 -10.92
C TYR A 503 -14.53 -4.78 -9.53
N ASP A 504 -14.24 -3.66 -8.85
CA ASP A 504 -13.69 -3.66 -7.49
C ASP A 504 -14.61 -4.39 -6.50
N CYS A 505 -15.93 -4.17 -6.58
CA CYS A 505 -16.90 -4.78 -5.68
C CYS A 505 -17.01 -6.29 -5.88
N ILE A 506 -17.16 -6.76 -7.12
CA ILE A 506 -17.28 -8.20 -7.38
C ILE A 506 -15.97 -8.93 -7.11
N LYS A 507 -14.82 -8.33 -7.43
CA LYS A 507 -13.51 -8.91 -7.09
C LYS A 507 -13.35 -9.09 -5.59
N TYR A 508 -13.71 -8.07 -4.80
CA TYR A 508 -13.68 -8.15 -3.34
C TYR A 508 -14.63 -9.23 -2.80
N ASP A 509 -15.87 -9.28 -3.31
CA ASP A 509 -16.85 -10.24 -2.84
C ASP A 509 -16.49 -11.69 -3.22
N LEU A 510 -15.94 -11.90 -4.42
CA LEU A 510 -15.42 -13.22 -4.83
C LEU A 510 -14.25 -13.69 -3.97
N GLN A 511 -13.33 -12.78 -3.63
CA GLN A 511 -12.15 -13.11 -2.85
C GLN A 511 -12.48 -13.39 -1.38
N HIS A 512 -13.41 -12.64 -0.80
CA HIS A 512 -13.60 -12.63 0.66
C HIS A 512 -14.96 -13.15 1.12
N ASN A 513 -16.01 -12.96 0.33
CA ASN A 513 -17.39 -13.25 0.72
C ASN A 513 -18.02 -14.43 -0.04
N GLN A 514 -17.36 -15.00 -1.05
CA GLN A 514 -17.94 -16.07 -1.90
C GLN A 514 -18.35 -17.30 -1.10
N HIS A 515 -17.61 -17.68 -0.06
CA HIS A 515 -17.97 -18.82 0.78
C HIS A 515 -19.32 -18.65 1.48
N THR A 516 -19.69 -17.40 1.80
CA THR A 516 -20.95 -17.04 2.47
C THR A 516 -22.05 -16.72 1.46
N LEU A 517 -21.73 -15.94 0.43
CA LEU A 517 -22.67 -15.43 -0.56
C LEU A 517 -23.13 -16.53 -1.52
N GLN A 518 -22.20 -17.41 -1.95
CA GLN A 518 -22.43 -18.55 -2.83
C GLN A 518 -23.27 -18.19 -4.06
N SER A 519 -22.98 -17.04 -4.67
CA SER A 519 -23.72 -16.60 -5.86
C SER A 519 -23.27 -17.43 -7.07
N PRO A 520 -24.21 -18.06 -7.80
CA PRO A 520 -23.89 -18.86 -8.99
C PRO A 520 -23.39 -17.97 -10.14
N HIS A 521 -23.86 -16.72 -10.23
CA HIS A 521 -23.49 -15.79 -11.29
C HIS A 521 -22.35 -14.83 -10.91
N ALA A 522 -21.70 -15.00 -9.74
CA ALA A 522 -20.63 -14.09 -9.32
C ALA A 522 -19.37 -14.17 -10.19
N GLU A 523 -18.99 -15.38 -10.61
CA GLU A 523 -17.86 -15.57 -11.53
C GLU A 523 -18.17 -14.95 -12.90
N GLU A 524 -19.39 -15.14 -13.39
CA GLU A 524 -19.85 -14.53 -14.64
C GLU A 524 -19.82 -13.00 -14.57
N LEU A 525 -20.38 -12.41 -13.49
CA LEU A 525 -20.33 -10.97 -13.25
C LEU A 525 -18.88 -10.45 -13.24
N TYR A 526 -17.97 -11.19 -12.60
CA TYR A 526 -16.56 -10.84 -12.59
C TYR A 526 -15.93 -10.86 -13.98
N LEU A 527 -16.19 -11.89 -14.80
CA LEU A 527 -15.63 -11.99 -16.16
C LEU A 527 -16.06 -10.80 -17.04
N TYR A 528 -17.36 -10.48 -17.05
CA TYR A 528 -17.86 -9.35 -17.83
C TYR A 528 -17.42 -8.00 -17.27
N ALA A 529 -17.46 -7.81 -15.95
CA ALA A 529 -16.96 -6.58 -15.33
C ALA A 529 -15.46 -6.38 -15.55
N LYS A 530 -14.67 -7.47 -15.53
CA LYS A 530 -13.24 -7.46 -15.84
C LYS A 530 -12.99 -7.08 -17.28
N ALA A 531 -13.68 -7.68 -18.25
CA ALA A 531 -13.50 -7.33 -19.66
C ALA A 531 -13.78 -5.84 -19.92
N LEU A 532 -14.87 -5.32 -19.34
CA LEU A 532 -15.16 -3.89 -19.37
C LEU A 532 -14.07 -3.04 -18.70
N ALA A 533 -13.58 -3.44 -17.53
CA ALA A 533 -12.56 -2.73 -16.77
C ALA A 533 -11.18 -2.74 -17.47
N ASP A 534 -10.81 -3.84 -18.11
CA ASP A 534 -9.56 -4.01 -18.88
C ASP A 534 -9.49 -3.03 -20.08
N VAL A 535 -10.63 -2.56 -20.59
CA VAL A 535 -10.69 -1.47 -21.57
C VAL A 535 -10.76 -0.12 -20.88
N VAL A 536 -11.71 0.06 -19.96
CA VAL A 536 -12.02 1.37 -19.42
C VAL A 536 -10.86 1.93 -18.61
N ILE A 537 -10.31 1.17 -17.65
CA ILE A 537 -9.30 1.66 -16.71
C ILE A 537 -8.03 2.13 -17.43
N PRO A 538 -7.39 1.33 -18.33
CA PRO A 538 -6.18 1.78 -19.01
C PRO A 538 -6.44 2.94 -19.98
N GLN A 539 -7.62 2.99 -20.59
CA GLN A 539 -7.96 4.06 -21.52
C GLN A 539 -8.36 5.37 -20.82
N GLU A 540 -8.72 5.37 -19.53
CA GLU A 540 -8.87 6.63 -18.77
C GLU A 540 -7.56 7.44 -18.69
N TYR A 541 -6.40 6.78 -18.88
CA TYR A 541 -5.08 7.40 -18.86
C TYR A 541 -4.58 7.82 -20.26
N GLY A 542 -5.48 7.93 -21.24
CA GLY A 542 -5.20 8.38 -22.60
C GLY A 542 -5.55 7.29 -23.62
N LEU A 543 -6.13 7.67 -24.76
CA LEU A 543 -6.41 6.73 -25.85
C LEU A 543 -5.21 6.66 -26.80
N THR A 544 -4.80 7.81 -27.32
CA THR A 544 -3.67 7.92 -28.25
C THR A 544 -2.33 7.95 -27.54
N LEU A 545 -1.25 7.67 -28.29
CA LEU A 545 0.13 7.75 -27.79
C LEU A 545 0.44 9.11 -27.13
N GLN A 546 0.05 10.20 -27.80
CA GLN A 546 0.32 11.56 -27.33
C GLN A 546 -0.45 11.88 -26.05
N GLU A 547 -1.70 11.45 -25.94
CA GLU A 547 -2.52 11.65 -24.74
C GLU A 547 -1.97 10.84 -23.56
N LYS A 548 -1.63 9.57 -23.81
CA LYS A 548 -1.02 8.68 -22.82
C LYS A 548 0.27 9.31 -22.27
N LEU A 549 1.16 9.78 -23.15
CA LEU A 549 2.39 10.46 -22.74
C LEU A 549 2.13 11.76 -21.96
N THR A 550 1.18 12.59 -22.40
CA THR A 550 0.86 13.86 -21.73
C THR A 550 0.33 13.62 -20.32
N ILE A 551 -0.60 12.68 -20.15
CA ILE A 551 -1.15 12.30 -18.85
C ILE A 551 -0.06 11.64 -17.98
N GLY A 552 0.71 10.72 -18.56
CA GLY A 552 1.78 9.99 -17.88
C GLY A 552 2.88 10.92 -17.35
N LEU A 553 3.32 11.89 -18.16
CA LEU A 553 4.28 12.91 -17.74
C LEU A 553 3.71 13.80 -16.63
N GLY A 554 2.45 14.22 -16.73
CA GLY A 554 1.81 15.05 -15.69
C GLY A 554 1.70 14.36 -14.33
N ILE A 555 1.64 13.02 -14.28
CA ILE A 555 1.55 12.25 -13.02
C ILE A 555 2.95 11.84 -12.54
N CYS A 556 3.82 11.37 -13.43
CA CYS A 556 5.07 10.71 -13.03
C CYS A 556 6.31 11.61 -13.07
N THR A 557 6.24 12.85 -13.58
CA THR A 557 7.43 13.72 -13.68
C THR A 557 8.18 13.90 -12.34
N PRO A 558 7.51 14.16 -11.20
CA PRO A 558 8.21 14.28 -9.91
C PRO A 558 8.93 12.98 -9.53
N LEU A 559 8.25 11.83 -9.68
CA LEU A 559 8.80 10.51 -9.40
C LEU A 559 10.01 10.20 -10.30
N LEU A 560 9.91 10.46 -11.60
CA LEU A 560 10.99 10.24 -12.56
C LEU A 560 12.21 11.13 -12.28
N LYS A 561 12.00 12.41 -11.96
CA LYS A 561 13.09 13.31 -11.54
C LYS A 561 13.81 12.78 -10.31
N LYS A 562 13.07 12.23 -9.35
CA LYS A 562 13.64 11.64 -8.14
C LYS A 562 14.38 10.33 -8.40
N ILE A 563 13.80 9.43 -9.20
CA ILE A 563 14.47 8.20 -9.64
C ILE A 563 15.78 8.55 -10.34
N ARG A 564 15.75 9.49 -11.29
CA ARG A 564 16.96 9.99 -11.98
C ARG A 564 17.98 10.57 -11.01
N ALA A 565 17.56 11.41 -10.06
CA ALA A 565 18.45 11.96 -9.04
C ALA A 565 19.03 10.89 -8.10
N ASP A 566 18.26 9.85 -7.79
CA ASP A 566 18.72 8.74 -6.96
C ASP A 566 19.69 7.82 -7.73
N LEU A 567 19.50 7.66 -9.04
CA LEU A 567 20.43 6.97 -9.93
C LEU A 567 21.74 7.75 -10.11
N HIS A 568 21.70 9.05 -10.39
CA HIS A 568 22.91 9.87 -10.55
C HIS A 568 23.77 9.91 -9.27
N ARG A 569 23.14 9.95 -8.10
CA ARG A 569 23.86 9.87 -6.83
C ARG A 569 24.58 8.54 -6.59
N ASN A 570 24.34 7.51 -7.40
CA ASN A 570 25.14 6.26 -7.37
C ASN A 570 26.37 6.33 -8.29
N ILE A 571 26.46 7.35 -9.17
CA ILE A 571 27.50 7.48 -10.19
C ILE A 571 28.61 8.42 -9.71
N ASP A 572 28.29 9.45 -8.92
CA ASP A 572 29.25 10.44 -8.44
C ASP A 572 29.62 10.24 -6.94
N PRO A 573 30.80 9.66 -6.64
CA PRO A 573 31.26 9.47 -5.26
C PRO A 573 31.71 10.77 -4.56
N ALA A 574 31.89 11.89 -5.27
CA ALA A 574 32.30 13.18 -4.68
C ALA A 574 31.12 13.96 -4.07
N ALA A 575 29.88 13.65 -4.47
CA ALA A 575 28.68 14.28 -3.92
C ALA A 575 28.31 13.78 -2.50
N ASP A 576 29.00 12.76 -1.99
CA ASP A 576 28.75 12.12 -0.68
C ASP A 576 29.56 12.75 0.47
N GLU A 577 30.40 13.78 0.25
CA GLU A 577 31.22 14.38 1.33
C GLU A 577 30.40 15.08 2.43
N THR A 578 29.14 15.44 2.16
CA THR A 578 28.27 16.12 3.12
C THR A 578 27.36 15.20 3.95
N GLU A 579 27.17 13.93 3.56
CA GLU A 579 26.48 12.93 4.38
C GLU A 579 27.54 11.95 4.90
N SER A 580 27.75 11.85 6.22
CA SER A 580 28.80 11.00 6.80
C SER A 580 28.59 9.51 6.46
N VAL A 581 29.10 9.05 5.32
CA VAL A 581 29.08 7.65 4.90
C VAL A 581 30.19 6.93 5.69
N ASN A 582 29.81 6.13 6.69
CA ASN A 582 30.76 5.29 7.42
C ASN A 582 31.20 4.13 6.52
N ARG A 583 32.43 4.24 6.00
CA ARG A 583 33.09 3.24 5.15
C ARG A 583 33.57 2.07 6.00
N LEU A 584 33.48 0.84 5.49
CA LEU A 584 34.40 -0.20 5.96
C LEU A 584 35.80 0.09 5.44
N ASN A 585 36.80 -0.24 6.26
CA ASN A 585 38.19 -0.09 5.88
C ASN A 585 38.50 -1.05 4.71
N PRO A 586 38.90 -0.55 3.52
CA PRO A 586 39.19 -1.37 2.34
C PRO A 586 40.28 -2.42 2.54
N GLN A 587 41.08 -2.28 3.60
CA GLN A 587 42.12 -3.26 3.98
C GLN A 587 41.55 -4.64 4.34
N TYR A 588 40.25 -4.76 4.61
CA TYR A 588 39.59 -6.04 4.89
C TYR A 588 39.00 -6.71 3.64
N SER A 589 39.07 -6.07 2.46
CA SER A 589 38.41 -6.50 1.21
C SER A 589 39.43 -6.98 0.18
N HIS A 590 40.06 -8.14 0.40
CA HIS A 590 40.95 -8.74 -0.60
C HIS A 590 40.13 -9.38 -1.74
N GLY A 591 40.39 -9.01 -3.00
CA GLY A 591 39.76 -9.63 -4.19
C GLY A 591 38.51 -8.92 -4.74
N VAL A 592 38.05 -7.83 -4.12
CA VAL A 592 36.86 -7.08 -4.56
C VAL A 592 37.24 -6.08 -5.66
N SER A 593 36.64 -6.19 -6.85
CA SER A 593 36.91 -5.32 -8.00
C SER A 593 36.52 -3.84 -7.76
N SER A 594 35.59 -3.57 -6.83
CA SER A 594 35.18 -2.20 -6.46
C SER A 594 34.96 -2.03 -4.94
N PRO A 595 36.02 -1.86 -4.13
CA PRO A 595 35.97 -1.83 -2.66
C PRO A 595 35.16 -0.68 -2.03
N GLY A 596 34.81 0.36 -2.81
CA GLY A 596 34.02 1.53 -2.36
C GLY A 596 32.54 1.47 -2.75
N ARG A 597 32.01 0.29 -3.09
CA ARG A 597 30.68 0.14 -3.69
C ARG A 597 29.55 0.14 -2.64
N HIS A 598 28.52 0.96 -2.88
CA HIS A 598 27.27 0.97 -2.11
C HIS A 598 26.07 0.67 -3.00
N VAL A 599 25.25 -0.33 -2.65
CA VAL A 599 24.00 -0.61 -3.35
C VAL A 599 22.87 0.16 -2.67
N ARG A 600 22.31 1.15 -3.34
CA ARG A 600 21.17 1.90 -2.81
C ARG A 600 19.85 1.24 -3.20
N THR A 601 18.95 1.05 -2.24
CA THR A 601 17.59 0.57 -2.44
C THR A 601 16.57 1.69 -2.22
N ARG A 602 15.67 1.88 -3.18
CA ARG A 602 14.59 2.89 -3.14
C ARG A 602 13.27 2.19 -3.42
N LEU A 603 12.38 2.15 -2.43
CA LEU A 603 11.06 1.56 -2.56
C LEU A 603 10.02 2.70 -2.53
N TYR A 604 9.25 2.83 -3.61
CA TYR A 604 8.20 3.83 -3.75
C TYR A 604 6.83 3.15 -3.74
N PHE A 605 6.01 3.44 -2.76
CA PHE A 605 4.66 2.91 -2.63
C PHE A 605 3.64 3.93 -3.13
N THR A 606 2.76 3.50 -4.04
CA THR A 606 1.86 4.42 -4.74
C THR A 606 0.50 3.80 -5.11
N SER A 607 -0.38 4.62 -5.68
CA SER A 607 -1.66 4.23 -6.25
C SER A 607 -1.47 3.57 -7.63
N GLU A 608 -2.50 2.83 -8.07
CA GLU A 608 -2.54 2.24 -9.41
C GLU A 608 -2.31 3.26 -10.54
N SER A 609 -2.81 4.49 -10.39
CA SER A 609 -2.67 5.57 -11.38
C SER A 609 -1.21 5.90 -11.71
N HIS A 610 -0.32 5.85 -10.72
CA HIS A 610 1.11 6.10 -10.91
C HIS A 610 1.79 4.93 -11.63
N ILE A 611 1.33 3.69 -11.45
CA ILE A 611 1.90 2.53 -12.14
C ILE A 611 1.53 2.58 -13.64
N HIS A 612 0.27 2.84 -13.98
CA HIS A 612 -0.16 3.03 -15.39
C HIS A 612 0.64 4.14 -16.07
N SER A 613 0.79 5.27 -15.38
CA SER A 613 1.52 6.44 -15.88
C SER A 613 3.02 6.16 -16.07
N LEU A 614 3.64 5.44 -15.13
CA LEU A 614 5.05 5.07 -15.20
C LEU A 614 5.32 4.08 -16.33
N LEU A 615 4.50 3.04 -16.47
CA LEU A 615 4.60 2.07 -17.57
C LEU A 615 4.43 2.75 -18.93
N THR A 616 3.51 3.71 -19.02
CA THR A 616 3.30 4.52 -20.22
C THR A 616 4.56 5.30 -20.60
N VAL A 617 5.19 5.99 -19.65
CA VAL A 617 6.41 6.75 -19.91
C VAL A 617 7.60 5.84 -20.21
N LEU A 618 7.72 4.69 -19.54
CA LEU A 618 8.77 3.72 -19.85
C LEU A 618 8.63 3.19 -21.28
N ARG A 619 7.42 2.79 -21.68
CA ARG A 619 7.14 2.21 -22.98
C ARG A 619 7.29 3.22 -24.12
N TYR A 620 6.70 4.41 -23.98
CA TYR A 620 6.55 5.36 -25.08
C TYR A 620 7.47 6.58 -24.97
N GLY A 621 8.21 6.73 -23.87
CA GLY A 621 9.08 7.87 -23.61
C GLY A 621 10.43 7.83 -24.31
N GLY A 622 10.68 6.83 -25.16
CA GLY A 622 11.90 6.74 -25.97
C GLY A 622 13.18 6.43 -25.17
N LEU A 623 13.06 5.73 -24.03
CA LEU A 623 14.20 5.39 -23.18
C LEU A 623 15.18 4.42 -23.87
N LEU A 624 14.65 3.45 -24.62
CA LEU A 624 15.40 2.41 -25.32
C LEU A 624 14.78 2.16 -26.70
N ASP A 625 15.60 1.73 -27.65
CA ASP A 625 15.18 1.42 -29.02
C ASP A 625 14.70 -0.04 -29.10
N GLU A 626 13.37 -0.23 -29.22
CA GLU A 626 12.72 -1.56 -29.29
C GLU A 626 13.28 -2.45 -30.41
N GLY A 627 13.81 -1.86 -31.49
CA GLY A 627 14.36 -2.61 -32.61
C GLY A 627 15.79 -3.11 -32.38
N LYS A 628 16.50 -2.59 -31.37
CA LYS A 628 17.92 -2.91 -31.10
C LYS A 628 18.14 -3.72 -29.83
N ASP A 629 17.19 -3.70 -28.89
CA ASP A 629 17.30 -4.40 -27.61
C ASP A 629 16.21 -5.48 -27.49
N GLU A 630 16.58 -6.74 -27.75
CA GLU A 630 15.66 -7.88 -27.64
C GLU A 630 15.09 -8.05 -26.22
N GLN A 631 15.85 -7.72 -25.18
CA GLN A 631 15.37 -7.86 -23.80
C GLN A 631 14.28 -6.83 -23.52
N TRP A 632 14.48 -5.61 -24.00
CA TRP A 632 13.46 -4.57 -23.95
C TRP A 632 12.22 -4.95 -24.75
N HIS A 633 12.38 -5.49 -25.96
CA HIS A 633 11.28 -5.98 -26.78
C HIS A 633 10.44 -7.03 -26.04
N ARG A 634 11.07 -8.08 -25.49
CA ARG A 634 10.38 -9.11 -24.71
C ARG A 634 9.66 -8.54 -23.48
N ALA A 635 10.28 -7.59 -22.78
CA ALA A 635 9.65 -6.92 -21.64
C ALA A 635 8.41 -6.12 -22.06
N MET A 636 8.46 -5.40 -23.18
CA MET A 636 7.31 -4.65 -23.72
C MET A 636 6.21 -5.58 -24.24
N GLU A 637 6.56 -6.73 -24.81
CA GLU A 637 5.57 -7.77 -25.18
C GLU A 637 4.85 -8.35 -23.96
N TYR A 638 5.59 -8.62 -22.88
CA TYR A 638 4.99 -9.06 -21.61
C TYR A 638 4.03 -7.99 -21.08
N VAL A 639 4.48 -6.73 -20.98
CA VAL A 639 3.64 -5.60 -20.53
C VAL A 639 2.39 -5.44 -21.41
N ASN A 640 2.49 -5.70 -22.72
CA ASN A 640 1.36 -5.69 -23.64
C ASN A 640 0.31 -6.79 -23.40
N ALA A 641 0.73 -7.92 -22.84
CA ALA A 641 -0.14 -9.05 -22.52
C ALA A 641 -0.77 -8.93 -21.12
N VAL A 642 -0.19 -8.11 -20.23
CA VAL A 642 -0.75 -7.88 -18.89
C VAL A 642 -2.10 -7.19 -19.02
N THR A 643 -3.16 -7.88 -18.58
CA THR A 643 -4.52 -7.33 -18.55
C THR A 643 -4.78 -6.47 -17.32
N GLU A 644 -4.16 -6.82 -16.20
CA GLU A 644 -4.40 -6.16 -14.91
C GLU A 644 -3.08 -5.96 -14.15
N LEU A 645 -2.91 -4.77 -13.60
CA LEU A 645 -1.86 -4.47 -12.63
C LEU A 645 -2.31 -4.92 -11.24
N ASN A 646 -2.28 -6.24 -11.00
CA ASN A 646 -2.82 -6.86 -9.79
C ASN A 646 -2.25 -6.27 -8.48
N TYR A 647 -2.93 -6.58 -7.37
CA TYR A 647 -2.32 -6.42 -6.04
C TYR A 647 -1.04 -7.27 -5.94
N MET A 648 -0.24 -7.08 -4.88
CA MET A 648 1.08 -7.71 -4.68
C MET A 648 1.01 -9.25 -4.58
N THR A 649 0.62 -9.93 -5.65
CA THR A 649 0.33 -11.37 -5.78
C THR A 649 0.99 -11.95 -7.00
#